data_AF-A0A1Y1RR84-F1
#
_entry.id   AF-A0A1Y1RR84-F1
#
_cell.length_a   1.000
_cell.length_b   1.000
_cell.length_c   1.000
_cell.angle_alpha   90.00
_cell.angle_beta   90.00
_cell.angle_gamma   90.00
#
_symmetry.space_group_name_H-M   'P 1'
#
loop_
_entity.id
_entity.type
_entity.pdbx_description
1 polymer ?
#
loop_
_entity_poly.entity_id
_entity_poly.type
_entity_poly.pdbx_seq_one_letter_code
_entity_poly.pdbx_strand_id
1 'polypeptide(L)'
;MKPFTVSGIYTVSPYGDEQSRAVFTPVPGGSGVSVYDFASGLAQFNGGGDKAEYDQILITVDGAPEVARAQLQEALTPYSDIVLASRAEQVTQEVGNRLGTASNFTIILLVFWLLALGLSVFIIANTFKVHAAARARELALLRVLGARQGSLVGMLLLEAGMLGGLSSLAGTAVAYLLAFALSFVSTGFLLVLSPVAGLTALLVCIATTVLGALLPAWQTRALSPVAALTPQMQPVTSTANGLRRSPLVVGLVFLTLAGLVLLVWQGEPLGYVTATTLIAIGLICFFPLATHLGSHALIRWATPYSSLHLAASNIRQSPTQAAVVGRIIFTCSAVLAAMLTGASTVQQSITHEIESHMPFGVEVPAQLETLDAAIRLQENAQEIPQVKAAVVAYPQASVTSNEAGMPDLTVYSADLDQVLKAGPESWELEHPDSTMLVGRLIAENNGWDEGSKVRVTGTQQNSQELTVHVVPQDLYVPLVPREVGRSVSGNSPIVSDSSVRTEGNLLLSFNRDASEDDQDTALTQIEELTGSDQLGFSGHVTQTRTLKRDMATVINTVLGLLSAALLISLIGIANTQVLTAYQRRRPYALLRAAGMSTVTLRKVISLETVLIASTAVLLGILAGIATGLLLLQSIEDLDLTYTVNILGLLLVAVGGLALAWLTALIPAVRASRYPPVKALAETAS
;
A
#
# COMPACT_ATOMS: atom_id res chain seq x y z
N MET A 1 11.10 -17.91 -50.40
CA MET A 1 10.46 -17.67 -49.08
C MET A 1 10.82 -18.86 -48.21
N LYS A 2 11.44 -18.64 -47.04
CA LYS A 2 11.84 -19.74 -46.14
C LYS A 2 10.72 -19.99 -45.12
N PRO A 3 10.29 -21.23 -44.91
CA PRO A 3 9.30 -21.57 -43.88
C PRO A 3 9.96 -21.64 -42.50
N PHE A 4 9.15 -21.37 -41.47
CA PHE A 4 9.50 -21.41 -40.05
C PHE A 4 9.13 -22.77 -39.45
N THR A 5 9.80 -23.16 -38.35
CA THR A 5 9.61 -24.46 -37.68
C THR A 5 8.89 -24.26 -36.35
N VAL A 6 7.70 -24.83 -36.19
CA VAL A 6 7.02 -24.84 -34.88
C VAL A 6 7.73 -25.85 -33.97
N SER A 7 8.41 -25.35 -32.92
CA SER A 7 9.17 -26.20 -31.98
C SER A 7 8.28 -27.00 -31.00
N GLY A 8 7.00 -26.66 -30.89
CA GLY A 8 6.02 -27.36 -30.05
C GLY A 8 4.75 -26.53 -29.85
N ILE A 9 3.61 -27.18 -29.67
CA ILE A 9 2.35 -26.56 -29.21
C ILE A 9 2.20 -26.95 -27.74
N TYR A 10 1.99 -25.97 -26.86
CA TYR A 10 1.91 -26.18 -25.42
C TYR A 10 0.59 -25.63 -24.91
N THR A 11 -0.21 -26.46 -24.24
CA THR A 11 -1.34 -26.00 -23.44
C THR A 11 -0.82 -25.51 -22.10
N VAL A 12 -1.04 -24.24 -21.77
CA VAL A 12 -0.91 -23.78 -20.38
C VAL A 12 -2.29 -23.95 -19.77
N SER A 13 -2.40 -24.82 -18.75
CA SER A 13 -3.65 -24.99 -18.01
C SER A 13 -4.05 -23.65 -17.37
N PRO A 14 -5.32 -23.20 -17.47
CA PRO A 14 -5.80 -22.03 -16.76
C PRO A 14 -5.81 -22.22 -15.23
N TYR A 15 -5.64 -23.46 -14.76
CA TYR A 15 -5.60 -23.81 -13.35
C TYR A 15 -4.18 -24.22 -12.95
N GLY A 16 -3.71 -23.54 -11.90
CA GLY A 16 -2.31 -23.34 -11.56
C GLY A 16 -1.48 -24.60 -11.42
N ASP A 17 -0.30 -24.55 -12.02
CA ASP A 17 0.83 -25.34 -11.57
C ASP A 17 2.11 -24.53 -11.81
N GLU A 18 2.65 -23.93 -10.75
CA GLU A 18 3.89 -23.14 -10.80
C GLU A 18 5.10 -23.97 -11.28
N GLN A 19 4.97 -25.30 -11.38
CA GLN A 19 6.01 -26.22 -11.80
C GLN A 19 6.13 -26.41 -13.33
N SER A 20 5.21 -25.90 -14.15
CA SER A 20 5.36 -25.90 -15.62
C SER A 20 6.10 -24.66 -16.15
N ARG A 21 7.21 -24.28 -15.49
CA ARG A 21 8.13 -23.24 -15.98
C ARG A 21 9.13 -23.82 -16.97
N ALA A 22 8.84 -23.65 -18.27
CA ALA A 22 9.83 -23.96 -19.31
C ALA A 22 11.06 -23.02 -19.19
N VAL A 23 12.17 -23.56 -18.70
CA VAL A 23 13.49 -22.92 -18.71
C VAL A 23 14.06 -22.99 -20.13
N PHE A 24 14.32 -21.85 -20.75
CA PHE A 24 14.99 -21.76 -22.05
C PHE A 24 16.52 -21.69 -21.88
N THR A 25 17.23 -22.69 -22.38
CA THR A 25 18.67 -22.62 -22.70
C THR A 25 18.85 -22.50 -24.21
N PRO A 26 19.65 -21.55 -24.74
CA PRO A 26 19.98 -21.53 -26.15
C PRO A 26 21.00 -22.64 -26.45
N VAL A 27 20.73 -23.46 -27.47
CA VAL A 27 21.78 -24.31 -28.06
C VAL A 27 22.51 -23.47 -29.13
N PRO A 28 23.82 -23.20 -28.99
CA PRO A 28 24.58 -22.50 -30.01
C PRO A 28 24.96 -23.47 -31.14
N GLY A 29 24.61 -23.13 -32.38
CA GLY A 29 25.18 -23.75 -33.58
C GLY A 29 24.48 -25.03 -34.04
N GLY A 30 23.40 -24.89 -34.81
CA GLY A 30 22.79 -25.98 -35.56
C GLY A 30 22.25 -25.46 -36.89
N SER A 31 22.91 -25.80 -37.98
CA SER A 31 22.47 -25.52 -39.35
C SER A 31 21.67 -26.71 -39.87
N GLY A 32 20.40 -26.51 -40.18
CA GLY A 32 19.53 -27.54 -40.76
C GLY A 32 18.17 -26.96 -41.11
N VAL A 33 17.68 -27.23 -42.32
CA VAL A 33 16.41 -26.73 -42.89
C VAL A 33 15.49 -27.93 -43.09
N SER A 34 14.22 -27.85 -42.67
CA SER A 34 13.12 -28.66 -43.24
C SER A 34 11.78 -27.93 -43.17
N VAL A 35 10.96 -28.10 -44.20
CA VAL A 35 9.65 -27.45 -44.41
C VAL A 35 8.52 -28.43 -44.06
N TYR A 36 7.51 -28.03 -43.29
CA TYR A 36 6.21 -28.71 -43.25
C TYR A 36 5.04 -27.72 -43.27
N ASP A 37 3.98 -28.14 -43.96
CA ASP A 37 2.73 -27.43 -44.19
C ASP A 37 1.91 -27.33 -42.90
N PHE A 38 1.65 -26.10 -42.45
CA PHE A 38 1.03 -25.74 -41.17
C PHE A 38 -0.36 -26.37 -40.96
N ALA A 39 -1.10 -26.63 -42.05
CA ALA A 39 -2.39 -27.32 -41.99
C ALA A 39 -2.25 -28.82 -41.70
N SER A 40 -1.16 -29.45 -42.15
CA SER A 40 -0.89 -30.88 -41.96
C SER A 40 -0.31 -31.21 -40.58
N GLY A 41 0.39 -30.27 -39.93
CA GLY A 41 0.91 -30.44 -38.57
C GLY A 41 -0.20 -30.51 -37.50
N LEU A 42 -1.26 -29.71 -37.65
CA LEU A 42 -2.45 -29.77 -36.81
C LEU A 42 -3.22 -31.10 -37.00
N ALA A 43 -3.31 -31.61 -38.23
CA ALA A 43 -3.98 -32.87 -38.52
C ALA A 43 -3.23 -34.11 -38.01
N GLN A 44 -1.91 -34.05 -37.90
CA GLN A 44 -1.08 -35.17 -37.45
C GLN A 44 -1.02 -35.30 -35.93
N PHE A 45 -1.28 -34.20 -35.20
CA PHE A 45 -1.41 -34.18 -33.73
C PHE A 45 -2.86 -34.32 -33.25
N ASN A 46 -3.85 -33.92 -34.06
CA ASN A 46 -5.27 -34.20 -33.83
C ASN A 46 -5.64 -35.65 -34.18
N GLY A 47 -4.97 -36.65 -33.60
CA GLY A 47 -5.26 -38.06 -33.84
C GLY A 47 -6.77 -38.33 -33.84
N GLY A 48 -7.36 -38.40 -35.03
CA GLY A 48 -8.78 -38.62 -35.32
C GLY A 48 -9.79 -38.20 -34.24
N GLY A 49 -10.02 -36.91 -34.01
CA GLY A 49 -11.08 -36.42 -33.12
C GLY A 49 -11.26 -34.91 -33.23
N ASP A 50 -12.51 -34.44 -33.07
CA ASP A 50 -12.92 -33.04 -33.26
C ASP A 50 -12.15 -32.03 -32.38
N LYS A 51 -11.87 -30.88 -33.00
CA LYS A 51 -11.39 -29.57 -32.47
C LYS A 51 -11.01 -29.51 -30.97
N ALA A 52 -9.71 -29.62 -30.68
CA ALA A 52 -9.15 -29.10 -29.43
C ALA A 52 -9.02 -27.57 -29.51
N GLU A 53 -9.64 -26.85 -28.56
CA GLU A 53 -9.42 -25.42 -28.34
C GLU A 53 -8.15 -25.23 -27.48
N TYR A 54 -7.27 -24.32 -27.90
CA TYR A 54 -6.01 -24.03 -27.23
C TYR A 54 -5.99 -22.55 -26.81
N ASP A 55 -5.79 -22.28 -25.51
CA ASP A 55 -5.71 -20.90 -24.98
C ASP A 55 -4.43 -20.16 -25.39
N GLN A 56 -3.31 -20.88 -25.57
CA GLN A 56 -2.04 -20.31 -26.02
C GLN A 56 -1.28 -21.28 -26.95
N ILE A 57 -0.60 -20.72 -27.95
CA ILE A 57 0.27 -21.48 -28.87
C ILE A 57 1.63 -20.79 -28.91
N LEU A 58 2.68 -21.49 -28.47
CA LEU A 58 4.05 -20.99 -28.58
C LEU A 58 4.64 -21.34 -29.95
N ILE A 59 5.20 -20.34 -30.63
CA ILE A 59 5.86 -20.54 -31.93
C ILE A 59 7.29 -20.06 -31.81
N THR A 60 8.23 -21.00 -31.83
CA THR A 60 9.66 -20.67 -32.00
C THR A 60 9.90 -20.35 -33.47
N VAL A 61 10.64 -19.27 -33.74
CA VAL A 61 10.96 -18.85 -35.10
C VAL A 61 12.48 -18.76 -35.24
N ASP A 62 13.01 -19.47 -36.23
CA ASP A 62 14.41 -19.36 -36.63
C ASP A 62 14.60 -18.19 -37.62
N GLY A 63 15.06 -17.02 -37.14
CA GLY A 63 15.38 -15.86 -37.98
C GLY A 63 15.00 -14.49 -37.40
N ALA A 64 14.83 -13.49 -38.26
CA ALA A 64 14.42 -12.14 -37.85
C ALA A 64 12.94 -12.13 -37.40
N PRO A 65 12.63 -11.90 -36.11
CA PRO A 65 11.30 -12.10 -35.53
C PRO A 65 10.22 -11.19 -36.14
N GLU A 66 10.59 -10.02 -36.66
CA GLU A 66 9.66 -9.07 -37.28
C GLU A 66 9.04 -9.60 -38.58
N VAL A 67 9.81 -10.37 -39.38
CA VAL A 67 9.34 -10.92 -40.65
C VAL A 67 8.36 -12.07 -40.43
N ALA A 68 8.63 -12.93 -39.45
CA ALA A 68 7.74 -14.03 -39.11
C ALA A 68 6.44 -13.53 -38.46
N ARG A 69 6.50 -12.47 -37.63
CA ARG A 69 5.30 -11.83 -37.07
C ARG A 69 4.38 -11.32 -38.18
N ALA A 70 4.91 -10.62 -39.18
CA ALA A 70 4.12 -10.10 -40.30
C ALA A 70 3.43 -11.22 -41.09
N GLN A 71 4.13 -12.33 -41.35
CA GLN A 71 3.57 -13.48 -42.07
C GLN A 71 2.53 -14.25 -41.26
N LEU A 72 2.75 -14.43 -39.96
CA LEU A 72 1.77 -15.06 -39.08
C LEU A 72 0.52 -14.20 -38.93
N GLN A 73 0.68 -12.87 -38.85
CA GLN A 73 -0.45 -11.94 -38.80
C GLN A 73 -1.28 -11.94 -40.10
N GLU A 74 -0.63 -12.11 -41.25
CA GLU A 74 -1.28 -12.27 -42.57
C GLU A 74 -1.96 -13.64 -42.73
N ALA A 75 -1.37 -14.71 -42.19
CA ALA A 75 -1.98 -16.04 -42.21
C ALA A 75 -3.17 -16.19 -41.25
N LEU A 76 -3.14 -15.44 -40.13
CA LEU A 76 -4.15 -15.50 -39.07
C LEU A 76 -5.22 -14.40 -39.21
N THR A 77 -5.16 -13.57 -40.25
CA THR A 77 -6.17 -12.53 -40.53
C THR A 77 -7.61 -13.05 -40.64
N PRO A 78 -7.88 -14.31 -41.07
CA PRO A 78 -9.23 -14.89 -41.04
C PRO A 78 -9.77 -15.17 -39.61
N TYR A 79 -8.91 -15.19 -38.60
CA TYR A 79 -9.24 -15.48 -37.21
C TYR A 79 -9.03 -14.22 -36.36
N SER A 80 -10.09 -13.41 -36.23
CA SER A 80 -10.04 -12.08 -35.58
C SER A 80 -9.69 -12.08 -34.09
N ASP A 81 -9.80 -13.25 -33.46
CA ASP A 81 -9.76 -13.37 -31.99
C ASP A 81 -8.36 -13.80 -31.49
N ILE A 82 -7.41 -14.05 -32.41
CA ILE A 82 -6.05 -14.51 -32.09
C ILE A 82 -5.11 -13.30 -32.00
N VAL A 83 -4.59 -13.04 -30.79
CA VAL A 83 -3.64 -11.95 -30.54
C VAL A 83 -2.20 -12.46 -30.62
N LEU A 84 -1.42 -11.95 -31.58
CA LEU A 84 0.02 -12.23 -31.66
C LEU A 84 0.84 -11.30 -30.75
N ALA A 85 1.45 -11.87 -29.71
CA ALA A 85 2.40 -11.19 -28.83
C ALA A 85 3.81 -11.82 -28.92
N SER A 86 4.86 -11.00 -28.94
CA SER A 86 6.24 -11.49 -28.85
C SER A 86 6.64 -11.77 -27.40
N ARG A 87 7.66 -12.61 -27.14
CA ARG A 87 8.16 -12.87 -25.76
C ARG A 87 8.50 -11.58 -24.99
N ALA A 88 9.11 -10.60 -25.64
CA ALA A 88 9.43 -9.33 -24.99
C ALA A 88 8.15 -8.57 -24.60
N GLU A 89 7.12 -8.63 -25.43
CA GLU A 89 5.83 -7.97 -25.25
C GLU A 89 4.98 -8.70 -24.20
N GLN A 90 4.95 -10.03 -24.22
CA GLN A 90 4.30 -10.87 -23.22
C GLN A 90 5.02 -10.75 -21.87
N VAL A 91 6.35 -10.73 -21.81
CA VAL A 91 7.08 -10.43 -20.57
C VAL A 91 6.77 -9.00 -20.10
N THR A 92 6.63 -8.02 -20.99
CA THR A 92 6.27 -6.65 -20.61
C THR A 92 4.81 -6.55 -20.14
N GLN A 93 3.92 -7.38 -20.67
CA GLN A 93 2.50 -7.43 -20.32
C GLN A 93 2.25 -8.28 -19.06
N GLU A 94 3.00 -9.35 -18.86
CA GLU A 94 3.05 -10.17 -17.65
C GLU A 94 3.69 -9.39 -16.50
N VAL A 95 4.80 -8.71 -16.78
CA VAL A 95 5.36 -7.71 -15.87
C VAL A 95 4.35 -6.59 -15.71
N GLY A 96 3.60 -6.17 -16.73
CA GLY A 96 2.49 -5.20 -16.66
C GLY A 96 1.35 -5.62 -15.73
N ASN A 97 0.97 -6.90 -15.74
CA ASN A 97 -0.08 -7.49 -14.93
C ASN A 97 0.40 -7.74 -13.49
N ARG A 98 1.67 -8.16 -13.31
CA ARG A 98 2.36 -8.14 -12.00
C ARG A 98 2.60 -6.71 -11.52
N LEU A 99 2.73 -5.76 -12.44
CA LEU A 99 2.73 -4.32 -12.21
C LEU A 99 1.29 -3.81 -12.03
N GLY A 100 0.22 -4.60 -12.04
CA GLY A 100 -1.05 -4.17 -11.44
C GLY A 100 -0.83 -3.83 -9.96
N THR A 101 -0.09 -4.70 -9.27
CA THR A 101 0.46 -4.47 -7.93
C THR A 101 1.45 -3.30 -7.92
N ALA A 102 2.32 -3.17 -8.93
CA ALA A 102 3.29 -2.07 -8.99
C ALA A 102 2.72 -0.71 -9.46
N SER A 103 1.59 -0.69 -10.14
CA SER A 103 0.82 0.49 -10.52
C SER A 103 0.22 1.08 -9.26
N ASN A 104 -0.32 0.21 -8.39
CA ASN A 104 -0.74 0.59 -7.04
C ASN A 104 0.46 1.12 -6.22
N PHE A 105 1.63 0.47 -6.26
CA PHE A 105 2.84 1.03 -5.64
C PHE A 105 3.25 2.38 -6.23
N THR A 106 3.17 2.55 -7.56
CA THR A 106 3.52 3.80 -8.25
C THR A 106 2.59 4.92 -7.83
N ILE A 107 1.28 4.64 -7.72
CA ILE A 107 0.28 5.59 -7.21
C ILE A 107 0.60 5.98 -5.77
N ILE A 108 0.89 5.01 -4.89
CA ILE A 108 1.29 5.27 -3.50
C ILE A 108 2.53 6.18 -3.44
N LEU A 109 3.56 5.89 -4.25
CA LEU A 109 4.77 6.71 -4.35
C LEU A 109 4.50 8.11 -4.90
N LEU A 110 3.60 8.25 -5.87
CA LEU A 110 3.21 9.53 -6.46
C LEU A 110 2.43 10.38 -5.45
N VAL A 111 1.49 9.80 -4.72
CA VAL A 111 0.78 10.47 -3.61
C VAL A 111 1.78 10.94 -2.56
N PHE A 112 2.73 10.11 -2.17
CA PHE A 112 3.76 10.50 -1.22
C PHE A 112 4.66 11.63 -1.77
N TRP A 113 5.04 11.56 -3.05
CA TRP A 113 5.81 12.60 -3.71
C TRP A 113 5.06 13.95 -3.71
N LEU A 114 3.75 13.95 -4.01
CA LEU A 114 2.91 15.14 -3.92
C LEU A 114 2.83 15.70 -2.48
N LEU A 115 2.68 14.83 -1.48
CA LEU A 115 2.68 15.23 -0.07
C LEU A 115 4.02 15.87 0.32
N ALA A 116 5.13 15.27 -0.06
CA ALA A 116 6.48 15.78 0.21
C ALA A 116 6.73 17.14 -0.46
N LEU A 117 6.27 17.32 -1.71
CA LEU A 117 6.34 18.61 -2.41
C LEU A 117 5.49 19.66 -1.69
N GLY A 118 4.26 19.34 -1.30
CA GLY A 118 3.39 20.26 -0.57
C GLY A 118 4.00 20.73 0.75
N LEU A 119 4.54 19.79 1.54
CA LEU A 119 5.27 20.11 2.78
C LEU A 119 6.51 20.96 2.50
N SER A 120 7.24 20.67 1.43
CA SER A 120 8.44 21.42 1.04
C SER A 120 8.11 22.86 0.66
N VAL A 121 7.10 23.10 -0.19
CA VAL A 121 6.64 24.45 -0.56
C VAL A 121 6.31 25.26 0.70
N PHE A 122 5.64 24.66 1.67
CA PHE A 122 5.29 25.32 2.93
C PHE A 122 6.52 25.71 3.75
N ILE A 123 7.48 24.79 3.93
CA ILE A 123 8.72 25.05 4.68
C ILE A 123 9.59 26.09 3.98
N ILE A 124 9.71 25.99 2.66
CA ILE A 124 10.45 26.94 1.82
C ILE A 124 9.81 28.32 1.94
N ALA A 125 8.48 28.43 1.79
CA ALA A 125 7.78 29.69 1.95
C ALA A 125 8.00 30.33 3.33
N ASN A 126 7.99 29.53 4.40
CA ASN A 126 8.29 30.03 5.74
C ASN A 126 9.73 30.54 5.86
N THR A 127 10.67 29.81 5.28
CA THR A 127 12.10 30.16 5.30
C THR A 127 12.35 31.47 4.53
N PHE A 128 11.78 31.62 3.35
CA PHE A 128 11.88 32.86 2.57
C PHE A 128 11.18 34.04 3.24
N LYS A 129 10.06 33.83 3.95
CA LYS A 129 9.45 34.88 4.79
C LYS A 129 10.41 35.38 5.86
N VAL A 130 11.10 34.47 6.53
CA VAL A 130 12.10 34.82 7.56
C VAL A 130 13.30 35.53 6.94
N HIS A 131 13.82 35.05 5.82
CA HIS A 131 14.91 35.69 5.08
C HIS A 131 14.55 37.11 4.61
N ALA A 132 13.36 37.28 4.02
CA ALA A 132 12.87 38.57 3.59
C ALA A 132 12.67 39.53 4.76
N ALA A 133 12.19 39.04 5.91
CA ALA A 133 12.07 39.83 7.13
C ALA A 133 13.44 40.27 7.68
N ALA A 134 14.45 39.38 7.65
CA ALA A 134 15.80 39.69 8.12
C ALA A 134 16.48 40.76 7.26
N ARG A 135 16.23 40.77 5.94
CA ARG A 135 16.77 41.76 4.99
C ARG A 135 15.81 42.92 4.70
N ALA A 136 14.73 43.07 5.48
CA ALA A 136 13.70 44.08 5.19
C ALA A 136 14.27 45.52 5.14
N ARG A 137 15.25 45.84 5.99
CA ARG A 137 15.92 47.15 6.00
C ARG A 137 16.77 47.38 4.75
N GLU A 138 17.50 46.37 4.27
CA GLU A 138 18.29 46.43 3.05
C GLU A 138 17.39 46.61 1.82
N LEU A 139 16.31 45.83 1.73
CA LEU A 139 15.31 45.93 0.66
C LEU A 139 14.62 47.29 0.67
N ALA A 140 14.36 47.85 1.85
CA ALA A 140 13.81 49.20 1.99
C ALA A 140 14.79 50.28 1.53
N LEU A 141 16.09 50.17 1.86
CA LEU A 141 17.12 51.09 1.39
C LEU A 141 17.29 51.05 -0.13
N LEU A 142 17.31 49.87 -0.73
CA LEU A 142 17.33 49.71 -2.20
C LEU A 142 16.12 50.41 -2.86
N ARG A 143 14.96 50.36 -2.19
CA ARG A 143 13.73 51.00 -2.66
C ARG A 143 13.79 52.53 -2.51
N VAL A 144 14.45 53.05 -1.47
CA VAL A 144 14.77 54.49 -1.33
C VAL A 144 15.74 54.96 -2.43
N LEU A 145 16.65 54.10 -2.87
CA LEU A 145 17.59 54.35 -3.98
C LEU A 145 16.96 54.19 -5.39
N GLY A 146 15.65 53.95 -5.48
CA GLY A 146 14.92 53.90 -6.75
C GLY A 146 14.68 52.50 -7.33
N ALA A 147 14.97 51.42 -6.60
CA ALA A 147 14.67 50.07 -7.07
C ALA A 147 13.16 49.86 -7.30
N ARG A 148 12.79 49.37 -8.48
CA ARG A 148 11.39 49.04 -8.84
C ARG A 148 10.91 47.79 -8.10
N GLN A 149 9.62 47.76 -7.75
CA GLN A 149 8.98 46.64 -7.03
C GLN A 149 9.14 45.28 -7.73
N GLY A 150 9.12 45.26 -9.07
CA GLY A 150 9.37 44.05 -9.85
C GLY A 150 10.81 43.55 -9.77
N SER A 151 11.79 44.46 -9.67
CA SER A 151 13.21 44.12 -9.56
C SER A 151 13.53 43.40 -8.24
N LEU A 152 12.90 43.86 -7.13
CA LEU A 152 13.06 43.22 -5.81
C LEU A 152 12.51 41.79 -5.80
N VAL A 153 11.34 41.57 -6.41
CA VAL A 153 10.77 40.21 -6.56
C VAL A 153 11.65 39.35 -7.47
N GLY A 154 12.11 39.89 -8.59
CA GLY A 154 13.02 39.18 -9.50
C GLY A 154 14.32 38.76 -8.82
N MET A 155 14.92 39.63 -8.01
CA MET A 155 16.13 39.32 -7.25
C MET A 155 15.92 38.16 -6.25
N LEU A 156 14.82 38.18 -5.49
CA LEU A 156 14.49 37.11 -4.54
C LEU A 156 14.18 35.78 -5.26
N LEU A 157 13.48 35.82 -6.39
CA LEU A 157 13.19 34.63 -7.19
C LEU A 157 14.45 34.05 -7.84
N LEU A 158 15.40 34.91 -8.25
CA LEU A 158 16.67 34.50 -8.81
C LEU A 158 17.57 33.87 -7.73
N GLU A 159 17.61 34.45 -6.52
CA GLU A 159 18.26 33.83 -5.35
C GLU A 159 17.64 32.46 -5.04
N ALA A 160 16.31 32.35 -5.07
CA ALA A 160 15.61 31.09 -4.89
C ALA A 160 15.92 30.06 -5.99
N GLY A 161 16.02 30.49 -7.25
CA GLY A 161 16.39 29.64 -8.37
C GLY A 161 17.82 29.11 -8.26
N MET A 162 18.78 29.96 -7.88
CA MET A 162 20.17 29.56 -7.66
C MET A 162 20.32 28.57 -6.51
N LEU A 163 19.69 28.88 -5.36
CA LEU A 163 19.68 27.98 -4.20
C LEU A 163 18.98 26.65 -4.54
N GLY A 164 17.82 26.71 -5.22
CA GLY A 164 17.10 25.54 -5.69
C GLY A 164 17.93 24.68 -6.65
N GLY A 165 18.70 25.30 -7.55
CA GLY A 165 19.61 24.59 -8.46
C GLY A 165 20.73 23.85 -7.73
N LEU A 166 21.41 24.53 -6.80
CA LEU A 166 22.47 23.90 -6.00
C LEU A 166 21.93 22.80 -5.08
N SER A 167 20.81 23.04 -4.41
CA SER A 167 20.18 22.07 -3.50
C SER A 167 19.61 20.88 -4.25
N SER A 168 18.99 21.07 -5.42
CA SER A 168 18.47 19.97 -6.23
C SER A 168 19.60 19.10 -6.81
N LEU A 169 20.70 19.70 -7.25
CA LEU A 169 21.88 18.94 -7.69
C LEU A 169 22.43 18.06 -6.55
N ALA A 170 22.62 18.64 -5.37
CA ALA A 170 23.07 17.91 -4.18
C ALA A 170 22.06 16.82 -3.78
N GLY A 171 20.75 17.14 -3.81
CA GLY A 171 19.67 16.21 -3.48
C GLY A 171 19.60 15.01 -4.43
N THR A 172 19.65 15.24 -5.74
CA THR A 172 19.68 14.17 -6.75
C THR A 172 20.95 13.32 -6.62
N ALA A 173 22.10 13.91 -6.35
CA ALA A 173 23.34 13.18 -6.12
C ALA A 173 23.22 12.26 -4.88
N VAL A 174 22.70 12.78 -3.76
CA VAL A 174 22.45 11.97 -2.55
C VAL A 174 21.42 10.87 -2.83
N ALA A 175 20.36 11.15 -3.59
CA ALA A 175 19.35 10.16 -3.94
C ALA A 175 19.93 9.00 -4.76
N TYR A 176 20.80 9.27 -5.73
CA TYR A 176 21.49 8.23 -6.50
C TYR A 176 22.52 7.47 -5.67
N LEU A 177 23.27 8.15 -4.79
CA LEU A 177 24.17 7.47 -3.86
C LEU A 177 23.42 6.53 -2.92
N LEU A 178 22.25 6.95 -2.43
CA LEU A 178 21.39 6.13 -1.59
C LEU A 178 20.83 4.94 -2.38
N ALA A 179 20.31 5.16 -3.59
CA ALA A 179 19.83 4.08 -4.47
C ALA A 179 20.94 3.07 -4.79
N PHE A 180 22.16 3.55 -5.02
CA PHE A 180 23.33 2.71 -5.20
C PHE A 180 23.67 1.91 -3.93
N ALA A 181 23.68 2.54 -2.76
CA ALA A 181 23.89 1.85 -1.49
C ALA A 181 22.82 0.77 -1.21
N LEU A 182 21.55 1.05 -1.50
CA LEU A 182 20.47 0.07 -1.33
C LEU A 182 20.62 -1.15 -2.25
N SER A 183 21.22 -0.96 -3.44
CA SER A 183 21.46 -2.07 -4.38
C SER A 183 22.40 -3.14 -3.83
N PHE A 184 23.30 -2.80 -2.89
CA PHE A 184 24.14 -3.79 -2.21
C PHE A 184 23.41 -4.61 -1.15
N VAL A 185 22.33 -4.07 -0.60
CA VAL A 185 21.54 -4.71 0.46
C VAL A 185 20.41 -5.55 -0.14
N SER A 186 19.91 -5.15 -1.29
CA SER A 186 18.78 -5.81 -1.95
C SER A 186 19.24 -6.72 -3.09
N THR A 187 19.04 -8.03 -2.94
CA THR A 187 19.27 -9.03 -4.00
C THR A 187 18.12 -9.15 -5.00
N GLY A 188 16.96 -8.55 -4.73
CA GLY A 188 15.73 -8.70 -5.53
C GLY A 188 15.39 -7.56 -6.49
N PHE A 189 16.13 -6.45 -6.50
CA PHE A 189 15.84 -5.28 -7.33
C PHE A 189 16.97 -4.97 -8.31
N LEU A 190 16.62 -4.80 -9.59
CA LEU A 190 17.54 -4.27 -10.60
C LEU A 190 17.58 -2.74 -10.47
N LEU A 191 18.74 -2.21 -10.06
CA LEU A 191 18.94 -0.76 -10.00
C LEU A 191 19.09 -0.20 -11.41
N VAL A 192 18.07 0.55 -11.87
CA VAL A 192 18.13 1.31 -13.13
C VAL A 192 18.26 2.80 -12.82
N LEU A 193 19.46 3.34 -13.00
CA LEU A 193 19.73 4.77 -12.87
C LEU A 193 19.28 5.49 -14.16
N SER A 194 18.07 6.05 -14.16
CA SER A 194 17.53 6.81 -15.30
C SER A 194 18.00 8.27 -15.30
N PRO A 195 18.79 8.74 -16.28
CA PRO A 195 19.18 10.15 -16.36
C PRO A 195 17.99 11.10 -16.48
N VAL A 196 16.92 10.65 -17.15
CA VAL A 196 15.68 11.40 -17.32
C VAL A 196 15.00 11.62 -15.96
N ALA A 197 14.94 10.60 -15.10
CA ALA A 197 14.40 10.72 -13.75
C ALA A 197 15.18 11.77 -12.93
N GLY A 198 16.51 11.75 -12.99
CA GLY A 198 17.35 12.76 -12.33
C GLY A 198 17.11 14.18 -12.82
N LEU A 199 16.99 14.38 -14.14
CA LEU A 199 16.69 15.69 -14.74
C LEU A 199 15.30 16.18 -14.36
N THR A 200 14.29 15.31 -14.39
CA THR A 200 12.92 15.68 -13.97
C THR A 200 12.88 16.06 -12.49
N ALA A 201 13.54 15.30 -11.61
CA ALA A 201 13.66 15.63 -10.19
C ALA A 201 14.35 16.98 -9.96
N LEU A 202 15.40 17.27 -10.72
CA LEU A 202 16.13 18.53 -10.65
C LEU A 202 15.23 19.71 -11.03
N LEU A 203 14.54 19.62 -12.18
CA LEU A 203 13.62 20.65 -12.65
C LEU A 203 12.44 20.87 -11.70
N VAL A 204 11.83 19.79 -11.21
CA VAL A 204 10.72 19.87 -10.25
C VAL A 204 11.18 20.52 -8.94
N CYS A 205 12.35 20.14 -8.40
CA CYS A 205 12.85 20.73 -7.15
C CYS A 205 13.13 22.24 -7.30
N ILE A 206 13.71 22.67 -8.43
CA ILE A 206 13.90 24.09 -8.73
C ILE A 206 12.56 24.80 -8.80
N ALA A 207 11.61 24.26 -9.58
CA ALA A 207 10.27 24.83 -9.73
C ALA A 207 9.56 24.96 -8.37
N THR A 208 9.62 23.92 -7.55
CA THR A 208 9.04 23.88 -6.20
C THR A 208 9.66 24.94 -5.28
N THR A 209 10.96 25.16 -5.38
CA THR A 209 11.68 26.19 -4.61
C THR A 209 11.24 27.60 -5.01
N VAL A 210 11.15 27.85 -6.32
CA VAL A 210 10.69 29.13 -6.88
C VAL A 210 9.22 29.38 -6.52
N LEU A 211 8.35 28.36 -6.62
CA LEU A 211 6.95 28.43 -6.22
C LEU A 211 6.78 28.75 -4.73
N GLY A 212 7.57 28.10 -3.86
CA GLY A 212 7.57 28.39 -2.42
C GLY A 212 8.03 29.81 -2.10
N ALA A 213 9.02 30.33 -2.84
CA ALA A 213 9.52 31.69 -2.68
C ALA A 213 8.58 32.76 -3.28
N LEU A 214 7.70 32.38 -4.22
CA LEU A 214 6.87 33.32 -4.98
C LEU A 214 5.98 34.18 -4.10
N LEU A 215 5.18 33.57 -3.22
CA LEU A 215 4.23 34.29 -2.38
C LEU A 215 4.93 35.22 -1.37
N PRO A 216 5.96 34.78 -0.62
CA PRO A 216 6.77 35.68 0.22
C PRO A 216 7.43 36.80 -0.57
N ALA A 217 8.01 36.51 -1.74
CA ALA A 217 8.65 37.52 -2.58
C ALA A 217 7.63 38.55 -3.06
N TRP A 218 6.44 38.12 -3.47
CA TRP A 218 5.36 39.03 -3.89
C TRP A 218 4.88 39.94 -2.77
N GLN A 219 4.78 39.41 -1.54
CA GLN A 219 4.40 40.17 -0.36
C GLN A 219 5.39 41.31 -0.04
N THR A 220 6.66 41.20 -0.44
CA THR A 220 7.63 42.29 -0.26
C THR A 220 7.28 43.56 -1.04
N ARG A 221 6.45 43.46 -2.11
CA ARG A 221 5.96 44.63 -2.85
C ARG A 221 5.17 45.59 -1.95
N ALA A 222 4.46 45.05 -0.96
CA ALA A 222 3.63 45.81 -0.04
C ALA A 222 4.40 46.45 1.13
N LEU A 223 5.70 46.18 1.29
CA LEU A 223 6.50 46.76 2.38
C LEU A 223 6.80 48.25 2.11
N SER A 224 6.25 49.15 2.92
CA SER A 224 6.56 50.58 2.81
C SER A 224 7.98 50.88 3.31
N PRO A 225 8.82 51.64 2.58
CA PRO A 225 10.20 51.95 2.97
C PRO A 225 10.33 52.60 4.36
N VAL A 226 9.36 53.45 4.72
CA VAL A 226 9.37 54.19 6.00
C VAL A 226 9.09 53.27 7.20
N ALA A 227 8.20 52.28 7.05
CA ALA A 227 7.89 51.32 8.11
C ALA A 227 9.05 50.35 8.40
N ALA A 228 9.89 50.06 7.40
CA ALA A 228 11.06 49.19 7.56
C ALA A 228 12.29 49.91 8.17
N LEU A 229 12.30 51.25 8.14
CA LEU A 229 13.36 52.10 8.72
C LEU A 229 13.03 52.60 10.12
N THR A 230 11.78 52.50 10.56
CA THR A 230 11.37 52.83 11.92
C THR A 230 11.69 51.65 12.85
N PRO A 231 12.36 51.87 14.00
CA PRO A 231 12.61 50.83 14.99
C PRO A 231 11.32 50.56 15.76
N GLN A 232 10.35 49.92 15.11
CA GLN A 232 9.23 49.32 15.79
C GLN A 232 9.32 47.81 15.56
N MET A 233 9.86 47.11 16.56
CA MET A 233 9.60 45.68 16.79
C MET A 233 8.13 45.45 17.16
N GLN A 234 7.19 46.10 16.48
CA GLN A 234 5.80 45.68 16.52
C GLN A 234 5.61 44.75 15.33
N PRO A 235 5.09 43.53 15.55
CA PRO A 235 4.65 42.73 14.42
C PRO A 235 3.70 43.61 13.61
N VAL A 236 3.77 43.51 12.28
CA VAL A 236 2.72 44.05 11.40
C VAL A 236 1.43 43.30 11.75
N THR A 237 0.78 43.66 12.86
CA THR A 237 -0.65 43.53 13.03
C THR A 237 -1.20 44.71 12.25
N SER A 238 -1.27 44.55 10.93
CA SER A 238 -2.19 45.35 10.15
C SER A 238 -3.53 45.33 10.87
N THR A 239 -4.00 46.50 11.25
CA THR A 239 -5.34 46.85 11.70
C THR A 239 -6.38 46.42 10.66
N ALA A 240 -6.63 45.13 10.54
CA ALA A 240 -7.70 44.57 9.73
C ALA A 240 -8.34 43.40 10.49
N ASN A 241 -9.26 43.74 11.38
CA ASN A 241 -10.12 42.79 12.11
C ASN A 241 -10.91 41.81 11.21
N GLY A 242 -10.84 41.91 9.88
CA GLY A 242 -11.46 40.98 8.93
C GLY A 242 -10.62 39.75 8.54
N LEU A 243 -9.28 39.81 8.59
CA LEU A 243 -8.42 38.72 8.08
C LEU A 243 -8.13 37.60 9.11
N ARG A 244 -8.46 37.81 10.39
CA ARG A 244 -8.35 36.76 11.43
C ARG A 244 -9.27 35.55 11.15
N ARG A 245 -10.32 35.74 10.34
CA ARG A 245 -11.26 34.68 9.93
C ARG A 245 -10.95 34.08 8.56
N SER A 246 -9.99 34.61 7.78
CA SER A 246 -9.72 34.10 6.43
C SER A 246 -9.35 32.60 6.37
N PRO A 247 -8.53 32.02 7.28
CA PRO A 247 -8.28 30.59 7.22
C PRO A 247 -9.50 29.76 7.64
N LEU A 248 -10.37 30.30 8.50
CA LEU A 248 -11.60 29.62 8.94
C LEU A 248 -12.66 29.60 7.85
N VAL A 249 -12.84 30.72 7.14
CA VAL A 249 -13.74 30.81 5.98
C VAL A 249 -13.25 29.90 4.87
N VAL A 250 -11.94 29.91 4.56
CA VAL A 250 -11.35 28.99 3.57
C VAL A 250 -11.56 27.53 4.00
N GLY A 251 -11.29 27.19 5.27
CA GLY A 251 -11.53 25.85 5.78
C GLY A 251 -13.00 25.42 5.69
N LEU A 252 -13.93 26.31 6.04
CA LEU A 252 -15.36 26.07 5.91
C LEU A 252 -15.75 25.82 4.45
N VAL A 253 -15.25 26.63 3.50
CA VAL A 253 -15.51 26.44 2.06
C VAL A 253 -15.05 25.06 1.59
N PHE A 254 -13.83 24.64 1.95
CA PHE A 254 -13.33 23.31 1.59
C PHE A 254 -14.16 22.17 2.21
N LEU A 255 -14.57 22.29 3.48
CA LEU A 255 -15.44 21.31 4.12
C LEU A 255 -16.84 21.26 3.49
N THR A 256 -17.41 22.41 3.12
CA THR A 256 -18.70 22.45 2.41
C THR A 256 -18.60 21.86 1.02
N LEU A 257 -17.49 22.10 0.31
CA LEU A 257 -17.26 21.56 -1.03
C LEU A 257 -17.04 20.03 -0.97
N ALA A 258 -16.34 19.54 0.06
CA ALA A 258 -16.23 18.11 0.31
C ALA A 258 -17.59 17.45 0.58
N GLY A 259 -18.43 18.08 1.42
CA GLY A 259 -19.79 17.60 1.67
C GLY A 259 -20.65 17.58 0.40
N LEU A 260 -20.50 18.58 -0.48
CA LEU A 260 -21.21 18.62 -1.76
C LEU A 260 -20.72 17.51 -2.71
N VAL A 261 -19.41 17.29 -2.80
CA VAL A 261 -18.84 16.17 -3.57
C VAL A 261 -19.40 14.83 -3.07
N LEU A 262 -19.44 14.62 -1.75
CA LEU A 262 -20.03 13.42 -1.14
C LEU A 262 -21.55 13.30 -1.32
N LEU A 263 -22.26 14.35 -1.74
CA LEU A 263 -23.68 14.26 -2.06
C LEU A 263 -23.91 14.00 -3.55
N VAL A 264 -23.05 14.56 -4.41
CA VAL A 264 -23.19 14.46 -5.88
C VAL A 264 -22.58 13.17 -6.43
N TRP A 265 -21.45 12.73 -5.88
CA TRP A 265 -20.68 11.57 -6.32
C TRP A 265 -20.75 10.43 -5.29
N GLN A 266 -21.94 10.18 -4.74
CA GLN A 266 -22.14 9.04 -3.85
C GLN A 266 -21.92 7.73 -4.59
N GLY A 267 -21.17 6.83 -3.97
CA GLY A 267 -20.81 5.55 -4.56
C GLY A 267 -19.64 5.61 -5.53
N GLU A 268 -19.21 6.78 -6.00
CA GLU A 268 -18.09 6.88 -6.95
C GLU A 268 -16.73 6.93 -6.23
N PRO A 269 -15.74 6.10 -6.58
CA PRO A 269 -14.43 6.07 -5.92
C PRO A 269 -13.70 7.42 -5.98
N LEU A 270 -13.84 8.12 -7.12
CA LEU A 270 -13.29 9.46 -7.32
C LEU A 270 -13.94 10.50 -6.40
N GLY A 271 -15.21 10.32 -6.02
CA GLY A 271 -15.92 11.13 -5.04
C GLY A 271 -15.28 11.06 -3.66
N TYR A 272 -14.98 9.86 -3.18
CA TYR A 272 -14.34 9.67 -1.87
C TYR A 272 -12.90 10.23 -1.83
N VAL A 273 -12.10 10.01 -2.88
CA VAL A 273 -10.72 10.53 -2.97
C VAL A 273 -10.69 12.06 -2.99
N THR A 274 -11.58 12.68 -3.76
CA THR A 274 -11.66 14.15 -3.83
C THR A 274 -12.19 14.74 -2.54
N ALA A 275 -13.24 14.15 -1.94
CA ALA A 275 -13.79 14.58 -0.67
C ALA A 275 -12.77 14.47 0.48
N THR A 276 -12.05 13.35 0.61
CA THR A 276 -11.00 13.19 1.63
C THR A 276 -9.91 14.25 1.50
N THR A 277 -9.47 14.54 0.28
CA THR A 277 -8.46 15.57 0.01
C THR A 277 -8.96 16.96 0.45
N LEU A 278 -10.20 17.31 0.11
CA LEU A 278 -10.83 18.57 0.50
C LEU A 278 -11.03 18.67 2.02
N ILE A 279 -11.43 17.58 2.67
CA ILE A 279 -11.53 17.48 4.13
C ILE A 279 -10.16 17.71 4.78
N ALA A 280 -9.10 17.07 4.27
CA ALA A 280 -7.75 17.25 4.80
C ALA A 280 -7.31 18.72 4.74
N ILE A 281 -7.52 19.39 3.59
CA ILE A 281 -7.22 20.82 3.43
C ILE A 281 -8.09 21.66 4.39
N GLY A 282 -9.39 21.36 4.46
CA GLY A 282 -10.35 22.02 5.34
C GLY A 282 -9.94 21.97 6.80
N LEU A 283 -9.57 20.79 7.30
CA LEU A 283 -9.14 20.57 8.69
C LEU A 283 -7.81 21.27 9.01
N ILE A 284 -6.84 21.26 8.08
CA ILE A 284 -5.58 22.03 8.24
C ILE A 284 -5.89 23.53 8.37
N CYS A 285 -6.79 24.04 7.54
CA CYS A 285 -7.22 25.43 7.58
C CYS A 285 -7.95 25.78 8.90
N PHE A 286 -8.77 24.86 9.42
CA PHE A 286 -9.57 25.00 10.65
C PHE A 286 -8.75 24.86 11.95
N PHE A 287 -7.56 24.27 11.89
CA PHE A 287 -6.69 24.02 13.03
C PHE A 287 -6.42 25.21 14.00
N PRO A 288 -6.30 26.49 13.58
CA PRO A 288 -6.13 27.60 14.50
C PRO A 288 -7.29 27.78 15.50
N LEU A 289 -8.50 27.35 15.12
CA LEU A 289 -9.63 27.34 16.04
C LEU A 289 -9.47 26.23 17.07
N ALA A 290 -9.03 25.05 16.64
CA ALA A 290 -8.73 23.95 17.54
C ALA A 290 -7.66 24.31 18.57
N THR A 291 -6.57 24.99 18.19
CA THR A 291 -5.57 25.46 19.17
C THR A 291 -6.14 26.51 20.11
N HIS A 292 -7.00 27.39 19.61
CA HIS A 292 -7.69 28.38 20.44
C HIS A 292 -8.58 27.70 21.48
N LEU A 293 -9.53 26.82 21.08
CA LEU A 293 -10.39 26.10 22.02
C LEU A 293 -9.60 25.17 22.96
N GLY A 294 -8.63 24.43 22.42
CA GLY A 294 -7.77 23.53 23.19
C GLY A 294 -7.01 24.26 24.29
N SER A 295 -6.53 25.49 24.02
CA SER A 295 -5.84 26.29 25.04
C SER A 295 -6.72 26.61 26.27
N HIS A 296 -8.05 26.73 26.12
CA HIS A 296 -8.96 26.94 27.26
C HIS A 296 -9.06 25.70 28.15
N ALA A 297 -9.16 24.52 27.57
CA ALA A 297 -9.19 23.26 28.30
C ALA A 297 -7.83 22.98 28.96
N LEU A 298 -6.74 23.21 28.23
CA LEU A 298 -5.37 23.03 28.73
C LEU A 298 -5.06 23.93 29.91
N ILE A 299 -5.46 25.20 29.89
CA ILE A 299 -5.20 26.11 31.03
C ILE A 299 -5.93 25.67 32.28
N ARG A 300 -7.17 25.15 32.16
CA ARG A 300 -7.93 24.61 33.30
C ARG A 300 -7.25 23.39 33.91
N TRP A 301 -6.68 22.52 33.08
CA TRP A 301 -5.95 21.35 33.55
C TRP A 301 -4.54 21.69 34.06
N ALA A 302 -3.93 22.75 33.53
CA ALA A 302 -2.58 23.21 33.85
C ALA A 302 -2.47 24.05 35.13
N THR A 303 -3.60 24.47 35.74
CA THR A 303 -3.59 25.30 36.95
C THR A 303 -2.79 24.76 38.14
N PRO A 304 -2.62 23.44 38.36
CA PRO A 304 -1.85 22.95 39.51
C PRO A 304 -0.34 23.16 39.38
N TYR A 305 0.18 23.34 38.16
CA TYR A 305 1.62 23.36 37.88
C TYR A 305 2.05 24.70 37.28
N SER A 306 2.88 25.47 38.00
CA SER A 306 3.29 26.83 37.61
C SER A 306 3.94 26.91 36.21
N SER A 307 4.81 25.95 35.88
CA SER A 307 5.47 25.91 34.56
C SER A 307 4.50 25.54 33.43
N LEU A 308 3.51 24.69 33.70
CA LEU A 308 2.49 24.29 32.73
C LEU A 308 1.51 25.45 32.47
N HIS A 309 1.13 26.18 33.53
CA HIS A 309 0.29 27.37 33.43
C HIS A 309 0.97 28.50 32.64
N LEU A 310 2.27 28.74 32.88
CA LEU A 310 3.09 29.67 32.09
C LEU A 310 3.16 29.25 30.61
N ALA A 311 3.40 27.97 30.33
CA ALA A 311 3.42 27.46 28.96
C ALA A 311 2.05 27.60 28.26
N ALA A 312 0.96 27.27 28.95
CA ALA A 312 -0.38 27.34 28.37
C ALA A 312 -0.86 28.80 28.16
N SER A 313 -0.49 29.72 29.05
CA SER A 313 -0.77 31.15 28.88
C SER A 313 0.04 31.78 27.73
N ASN A 314 1.28 31.34 27.52
CA ASN A 314 2.09 31.74 26.36
C ASN A 314 1.43 31.38 25.02
N ILE A 315 0.79 30.21 24.92
CA ILE A 315 0.07 29.79 23.70
C ILE A 315 -1.06 30.76 23.37
N ARG A 316 -1.83 31.19 24.39
CA ARG A 316 -2.92 32.17 24.21
C ARG A 316 -2.44 33.53 23.73
N GLN A 317 -1.24 33.94 24.10
CA GLN A 317 -0.70 35.24 23.69
C GLN A 317 -0.28 35.26 22.21
N SER A 318 0.08 34.12 21.60
CA SER A 318 0.38 34.04 20.17
C SER A 318 -0.29 32.84 19.47
N PRO A 319 -1.63 32.88 19.30
CA PRO A 319 -2.38 31.76 18.75
C PRO A 319 -2.00 31.44 17.30
N THR A 320 -1.55 32.44 16.53
CA THR A 320 -1.11 32.27 15.13
C THR A 320 0.14 31.40 15.02
N GLN A 321 1.13 31.59 15.90
CA GLN A 321 2.36 30.83 15.89
C GLN A 321 2.14 29.39 16.36
N ALA A 322 1.33 29.23 17.41
CA ALA A 322 0.92 27.92 17.89
C ALA A 322 0.16 27.13 16.81
N ALA A 323 -0.71 27.80 16.05
CA ALA A 323 -1.42 27.18 14.95
C ALA A 323 -0.50 26.76 13.79
N VAL A 324 0.54 27.53 13.46
CA VAL A 324 1.51 27.15 12.42
C VAL A 324 2.25 25.87 12.80
N VAL A 325 2.79 25.80 14.03
CA VAL A 325 3.52 24.61 14.51
C VAL A 325 2.57 23.41 14.60
N GLY A 326 1.39 23.60 15.19
CA GLY A 326 0.46 22.49 15.36
C GLY A 326 -0.13 21.99 14.04
N ARG A 327 -0.30 22.82 12.99
CA ARG A 327 -0.73 22.35 11.66
C ARG A 327 0.21 21.30 11.08
N ILE A 328 1.53 21.52 11.21
CA ILE A 328 2.52 20.59 10.69
C ILE A 328 2.38 19.22 11.39
N ILE A 329 2.32 19.24 12.72
CA ILE A 329 2.18 18.02 13.54
C ILE A 329 0.83 17.33 13.28
N PHE A 330 -0.24 18.11 13.14
CA PHE A 330 -1.58 17.65 12.82
C PHE A 330 -1.59 16.91 11.47
N THR A 331 -1.03 17.50 10.41
CA THR A 331 -0.98 16.85 9.09
C THR A 331 -0.21 15.54 9.14
N CYS A 332 0.97 15.51 9.79
CA CYS A 332 1.75 14.29 9.90
C CYS A 332 1.02 13.18 10.67
N SER A 333 0.43 13.50 11.83
CA SER A 333 -0.31 12.52 12.63
C SER A 333 -1.61 12.06 11.94
N ALA A 334 -2.29 12.94 11.21
CA ALA A 334 -3.47 12.57 10.43
C ALA A 334 -3.15 11.61 9.28
N VAL A 335 -2.09 11.89 8.51
CA VAL A 335 -1.69 10.98 7.42
C VAL A 335 -1.24 9.62 7.96
N LEU A 336 -0.46 9.60 9.05
CA LEU A 336 -0.04 8.34 9.69
C LEU A 336 -1.23 7.55 10.24
N ALA A 337 -2.18 8.20 10.91
CA ALA A 337 -3.35 7.55 11.45
C ALA A 337 -4.30 7.04 10.35
N ALA A 338 -4.50 7.82 9.28
CA ALA A 338 -5.28 7.40 8.12
C ALA A 338 -4.66 6.16 7.47
N MET A 339 -3.35 6.17 7.25
CA MET A 339 -2.63 5.04 6.66
C MET A 339 -2.70 3.80 7.54
N LEU A 340 -2.45 3.93 8.85
CA LEU A 340 -2.50 2.79 9.79
C LEU A 340 -3.90 2.20 9.88
N THR A 341 -4.94 3.03 9.89
CA THR A 341 -6.35 2.58 9.93
C THR A 341 -6.74 1.90 8.62
N GLY A 342 -6.34 2.48 7.48
CA GLY A 342 -6.55 1.89 6.16
C GLY A 342 -5.86 0.53 6.04
N ALA A 343 -4.58 0.46 6.41
CA ALA A 343 -3.78 -0.76 6.37
C ALA A 343 -4.36 -1.87 7.27
N SER A 344 -4.74 -1.56 8.52
CA SER A 344 -5.31 -2.56 9.43
C SER A 344 -6.67 -3.06 8.94
N THR A 345 -7.51 -2.16 8.43
CA THR A 345 -8.83 -2.53 7.91
C THR A 345 -8.68 -3.40 6.66
N VAL A 346 -7.85 -3.01 5.69
CA VAL A 346 -7.63 -3.81 4.46
C VAL A 346 -7.05 -5.18 4.80
N GLN A 347 -6.03 -5.24 5.66
CA GLN A 347 -5.42 -6.49 6.08
C GLN A 347 -6.44 -7.44 6.72
N GLN A 348 -7.29 -6.92 7.60
CA GLN A 348 -8.31 -7.72 8.26
C GLN A 348 -9.46 -8.11 7.33
N SER A 349 -9.87 -7.22 6.44
CA SER A 349 -10.93 -7.50 5.46
C SER A 349 -10.50 -8.60 4.50
N ILE A 350 -9.28 -8.53 3.96
CA ILE A 350 -8.72 -9.58 3.10
C ILE A 350 -8.58 -10.90 3.85
N THR A 351 -8.11 -10.87 5.12
CA THR A 351 -8.00 -12.09 5.92
C THR A 351 -9.37 -12.75 6.11
N HIS A 352 -10.38 -11.95 6.46
CA HIS A 352 -11.75 -12.42 6.61
C HIS A 352 -12.32 -12.95 5.28
N GLU A 353 -12.06 -12.26 4.16
CA GLU A 353 -12.50 -12.67 2.83
C GLU A 353 -11.94 -14.04 2.46
N ILE A 354 -10.65 -14.26 2.68
CA ILE A 354 -9.95 -15.52 2.38
C ILE A 354 -10.45 -16.64 3.30
N GLU A 355 -10.56 -16.39 4.60
CA GLU A 355 -11.10 -17.36 5.56
C GLU A 355 -12.55 -17.74 5.24
N SER A 356 -13.34 -16.81 4.67
CA SER A 356 -14.73 -17.06 4.31
C SER A 356 -14.91 -17.88 3.02
N HIS A 357 -13.96 -17.80 2.08
CA HIS A 357 -14.05 -18.51 0.79
C HIS A 357 -13.27 -19.82 0.74
N MET A 358 -12.13 -19.92 1.45
CA MET A 358 -11.29 -21.12 1.42
C MET A 358 -11.55 -22.04 2.63
N PRO A 359 -12.11 -23.25 2.41
CA PRO A 359 -12.60 -24.09 3.49
C PRO A 359 -11.49 -24.76 4.32
N PHE A 360 -10.31 -24.97 3.73
CA PHE A 360 -9.18 -25.64 4.40
C PHE A 360 -8.03 -24.67 4.68
N GLY A 361 -7.30 -24.96 5.76
CA GLY A 361 -6.15 -24.16 6.17
C GLY A 361 -4.98 -24.28 5.21
N VAL A 362 -4.70 -25.50 4.76
CA VAL A 362 -3.65 -25.79 3.77
C VAL A 362 -4.14 -26.88 2.84
N GLU A 363 -3.84 -26.72 1.56
CA GLU A 363 -4.03 -27.71 0.52
C GLU A 363 -2.68 -27.96 -0.14
N VAL A 364 -2.23 -29.21 -0.14
CA VAL A 364 -0.93 -29.59 -0.69
C VAL A 364 -1.13 -30.61 -1.82
N PRO A 365 -0.70 -30.30 -3.05
CA PRO A 365 -0.69 -31.28 -4.12
C PRO A 365 0.29 -32.40 -3.76
N ALA A 366 -0.15 -33.64 -3.93
CA ALA A 366 0.57 -34.84 -3.58
C ALA A 366 0.53 -35.83 -4.75
N GLN A 367 1.72 -36.23 -5.21
CA GLN A 367 1.87 -37.26 -6.22
C GLN A 367 1.59 -38.63 -5.61
N LEU A 368 0.37 -39.11 -5.82
CA LEU A 368 -0.15 -40.33 -5.21
C LEU A 368 -0.38 -41.41 -6.27
N GLU A 369 0.47 -42.43 -6.28
CA GLU A 369 0.35 -43.55 -7.23
C GLU A 369 -0.76 -44.55 -6.84
N THR A 370 -1.06 -44.68 -5.54
CA THR A 370 -2.02 -45.65 -5.01
C THR A 370 -2.86 -45.09 -3.86
N LEU A 371 -4.07 -45.59 -3.69
CA LEU A 371 -4.92 -45.24 -2.55
C LEU A 371 -4.27 -45.59 -1.20
N ASP A 372 -3.47 -46.65 -1.11
CA ASP A 372 -2.77 -47.02 0.13
C ASP A 372 -1.64 -46.01 0.48
N ALA A 373 -1.02 -45.38 -0.52
CA ALA A 373 -0.11 -44.26 -0.29
C ALA A 373 -0.87 -43.03 0.24
N ALA A 374 -2.08 -42.77 -0.28
CA ALA A 374 -2.93 -41.68 0.19
C ALA A 374 -3.33 -41.86 1.66
N ILE A 375 -3.70 -43.08 2.06
CA ILE A 375 -4.06 -43.39 3.46
C ILE A 375 -2.86 -43.19 4.40
N ARG A 376 -1.68 -43.70 4.04
CA ARG A 376 -0.46 -43.52 4.87
C ARG A 376 -0.06 -42.05 4.99
N LEU A 377 -0.19 -41.28 3.91
CA LEU A 377 0.08 -39.85 3.94
C LEU A 377 -0.88 -39.13 4.89
N GLN A 378 -2.17 -39.48 4.86
CA GLN A 378 -3.17 -38.94 5.77
C GLN A 378 -2.86 -39.27 7.23
N GLU A 379 -2.52 -40.52 7.54
CA GLU A 379 -2.18 -40.98 8.89
C GLU A 379 -0.96 -40.22 9.44
N ASN A 380 0.13 -40.16 8.66
CA ASN A 380 1.35 -39.45 9.04
C ASN A 380 1.10 -37.95 9.25
N ALA A 381 0.28 -37.32 8.40
CA ALA A 381 -0.07 -35.91 8.55
C ALA A 381 -0.93 -35.64 9.80
N GLN A 382 -1.76 -36.62 10.20
CA GLN A 382 -2.61 -36.52 11.39
C GLN A 382 -1.84 -36.74 12.71
N GLU A 383 -0.66 -37.37 12.66
CA GLU A 383 0.23 -37.50 13.81
C GLU A 383 0.95 -36.19 14.20
N ILE A 384 0.95 -35.19 13.30
CA ILE A 384 1.56 -33.88 13.57
C ILE A 384 0.75 -33.16 14.65
N PRO A 385 1.34 -32.84 15.83
CA PRO A 385 0.59 -32.32 16.98
C PRO A 385 -0.22 -31.04 16.72
N GLN A 386 0.23 -30.22 15.76
CA GLN A 386 -0.36 -28.94 15.40
C GLN A 386 -1.56 -29.08 14.45
N VAL A 387 -1.71 -30.24 13.80
CA VAL A 387 -2.77 -30.52 12.82
C VAL A 387 -4.02 -31.00 13.54
N LYS A 388 -5.14 -30.32 13.31
CA LYS A 388 -6.45 -30.68 13.87
C LYS A 388 -7.05 -31.86 13.12
N ALA A 389 -7.01 -31.79 11.78
CA ALA A 389 -7.50 -32.83 10.89
C ALA A 389 -6.76 -32.77 9.55
N ALA A 390 -6.49 -33.94 9.00
CA ALA A 390 -5.84 -34.15 7.72
C ALA A 390 -6.69 -35.10 6.87
N VAL A 391 -6.86 -34.78 5.60
CA VAL A 391 -7.63 -35.58 4.64
C VAL A 391 -6.91 -35.62 3.33
N VAL A 392 -6.78 -36.80 2.72
CA VAL A 392 -6.31 -36.90 1.35
C VAL A 392 -7.50 -37.09 0.40
N ALA A 393 -7.68 -36.13 -0.49
CA ALA A 393 -8.57 -36.18 -1.63
C ALA A 393 -7.85 -36.89 -2.79
N TYR A 394 -8.32 -38.08 -3.14
CA TYR A 394 -7.68 -38.95 -4.13
C TYR A 394 -8.54 -39.07 -5.40
N PRO A 395 -8.03 -38.74 -6.60
CA PRO A 395 -8.83 -38.67 -7.82
C PRO A 395 -9.25 -40.07 -8.28
N GLN A 396 -10.54 -40.40 -8.18
CA GLN A 396 -11.03 -41.75 -8.46
C GLN A 396 -12.20 -41.81 -9.43
N ALA A 397 -12.88 -40.72 -9.72
CA ALA A 397 -14.02 -40.76 -10.61
C ALA A 397 -14.11 -39.51 -11.48
N SER A 398 -15.03 -39.50 -12.44
CA SER A 398 -15.37 -38.33 -13.23
C SER A 398 -16.88 -38.18 -13.37
N VAL A 399 -17.29 -36.94 -13.64
CA VAL A 399 -18.68 -36.58 -13.95
C VAL A 399 -18.69 -35.92 -15.32
N THR A 400 -19.64 -36.33 -16.16
CA THR A 400 -19.82 -35.76 -17.50
C THR A 400 -20.22 -34.30 -17.38
N SER A 401 -19.46 -33.39 -18.00
CA SER A 401 -19.81 -31.97 -18.03
C SER A 401 -21.08 -31.75 -18.86
N ASN A 402 -21.94 -30.84 -18.41
CA ASN A 402 -23.14 -30.44 -19.14
C ASN A 402 -22.83 -29.45 -20.29
N GLU A 403 -21.63 -28.84 -20.30
CA GLU A 403 -21.21 -27.93 -21.37
C GLU A 403 -20.54 -28.71 -22.52
N ALA A 404 -21.10 -28.55 -23.72
CA ALA A 404 -20.61 -29.22 -24.92
C ALA A 404 -19.19 -28.73 -25.26
N GLY A 405 -18.22 -29.65 -25.20
CA GLY A 405 -16.82 -29.38 -25.53
C GLY A 405 -15.89 -29.25 -24.32
N MET A 406 -16.41 -29.25 -23.09
CA MET A 406 -15.58 -29.29 -21.88
C MET A 406 -15.22 -30.72 -21.48
N PRO A 407 -14.00 -30.96 -20.93
CA PRO A 407 -13.61 -32.26 -20.41
C PRO A 407 -14.47 -32.66 -19.20
N ASP A 408 -14.60 -33.97 -18.99
CA ASP A 408 -15.27 -34.50 -17.81
C ASP A 408 -14.61 -33.97 -16.52
N LEU A 409 -15.44 -33.58 -15.56
CA LEU A 409 -14.99 -33.06 -14.27
C LEU A 409 -14.43 -34.19 -13.42
N THR A 410 -13.16 -34.10 -13.00
CA THR A 410 -12.58 -35.10 -12.09
C THR A 410 -13.15 -34.97 -10.68
N VAL A 411 -13.54 -36.11 -10.10
CA VAL A 411 -14.10 -36.24 -8.77
C VAL A 411 -13.14 -36.99 -7.85
N TYR A 412 -12.96 -36.43 -6.66
CA TYR A 412 -12.01 -36.90 -5.67
C TYR A 412 -12.73 -37.66 -4.57
N SER A 413 -12.17 -38.80 -4.21
CA SER A 413 -12.63 -39.61 -3.07
C SER A 413 -11.91 -39.16 -1.79
N ALA A 414 -12.67 -39.02 -0.71
CA ALA A 414 -12.14 -38.62 0.59
C ALA A 414 -12.97 -39.22 1.74
N ASP A 415 -12.40 -39.23 2.94
CA ASP A 415 -13.15 -39.54 4.16
C ASP A 415 -13.96 -38.29 4.55
N LEU A 416 -15.26 -38.28 4.22
CA LEU A 416 -16.11 -37.10 4.40
C LEU A 416 -16.24 -36.69 5.87
N ASP A 417 -16.17 -37.62 6.83
CA ASP A 417 -16.21 -37.28 8.25
C ASP A 417 -14.97 -36.47 8.67
N GLN A 418 -13.81 -36.81 8.11
CA GLN A 418 -12.59 -36.03 8.33
C GLN A 418 -12.62 -34.71 7.54
N VAL A 419 -13.24 -34.69 6.35
CA VAL A 419 -13.46 -33.45 5.58
C VAL A 419 -14.29 -32.46 6.39
N LEU A 420 -15.37 -32.91 7.02
CA LEU A 420 -16.20 -32.09 7.91
C LEU A 420 -15.45 -31.60 9.15
N LYS A 421 -14.53 -32.39 9.70
CA LYS A 421 -13.68 -31.98 10.84
C LYS A 421 -12.62 -30.96 10.43
N ALA A 422 -12.07 -31.09 9.22
CA ALA A 422 -11.05 -30.23 8.66
C ALA A 422 -11.62 -28.93 8.08
N GLY A 423 -12.83 -28.99 7.54
CA GLY A 423 -13.54 -27.87 6.95
C GLY A 423 -14.22 -26.96 7.99
N PRO A 424 -14.99 -25.98 7.51
CA PRO A 424 -15.77 -25.06 8.35
C PRO A 424 -16.81 -25.79 9.20
N GLU A 425 -17.01 -25.33 10.45
CA GLU A 425 -18.04 -25.86 11.36
C GLU A 425 -19.48 -25.72 10.81
N SER A 426 -19.69 -24.88 9.79
CA SER A 426 -20.98 -24.70 9.12
C SER A 426 -21.37 -25.86 8.19
N TRP A 427 -20.46 -26.79 7.89
CA TRP A 427 -20.78 -27.94 7.06
C TRP A 427 -21.49 -29.01 7.90
N GLU A 428 -22.77 -29.24 7.60
CA GLU A 428 -23.55 -30.35 8.15
C GLU A 428 -24.08 -31.20 6.99
N LEU A 429 -23.98 -32.52 7.11
CA LEU A 429 -24.46 -33.47 6.10
C LEU A 429 -25.40 -34.47 6.75
N GLU A 430 -26.63 -34.56 6.25
CA GLU A 430 -27.62 -35.49 6.81
C GLU A 430 -27.37 -36.95 6.35
N HIS A 431 -26.61 -37.20 5.28
CA HIS A 431 -26.35 -38.56 4.74
C HIS A 431 -25.00 -38.67 3.98
N PRO A 432 -23.84 -38.69 4.66
CA PRO A 432 -22.52 -38.60 4.02
C PRO A 432 -22.28 -39.68 2.96
N ASP A 433 -22.74 -40.91 3.18
CA ASP A 433 -22.43 -42.08 2.35
C ASP A 433 -22.98 -42.03 0.90
N SER A 434 -23.89 -41.10 0.59
CA SER A 434 -24.56 -41.01 -0.72
C SER A 434 -24.59 -39.60 -1.32
N THR A 435 -23.76 -38.72 -0.77
CA THR A 435 -23.66 -37.30 -1.17
C THR A 435 -22.33 -37.00 -1.84
N MET A 436 -22.35 -36.08 -2.80
CA MET A 436 -21.17 -35.45 -3.38
C MET A 436 -21.11 -34.01 -2.86
N LEU A 437 -20.06 -33.64 -2.13
CA LEU A 437 -19.80 -32.24 -1.81
C LEU A 437 -19.28 -31.53 -3.05
N VAL A 438 -19.85 -30.37 -3.34
CA VAL A 438 -19.43 -29.51 -4.43
C VAL A 438 -19.37 -28.07 -3.94
N GLY A 439 -18.31 -27.34 -4.32
CA GLY A 439 -18.22 -25.91 -4.04
C GLY A 439 -19.21 -25.11 -4.89
N ARG A 440 -19.68 -23.98 -4.35
CA ARG A 440 -20.65 -23.09 -5.01
C ARG A 440 -20.28 -22.78 -6.48
N LEU A 441 -19.03 -22.42 -6.74
CA LEU A 441 -18.58 -22.05 -8.09
C LEU A 441 -18.69 -23.20 -9.11
N ILE A 442 -18.36 -24.43 -8.69
CA ILE A 442 -18.49 -25.62 -9.55
C ILE A 442 -19.97 -25.96 -9.77
N ALA A 443 -20.78 -25.83 -8.72
CA ALA A 443 -22.22 -26.08 -8.80
C ALA A 443 -22.90 -25.10 -9.78
N GLU A 444 -22.64 -23.79 -9.65
CA GLU A 444 -23.18 -22.75 -10.53
C GLU A 444 -22.74 -22.95 -11.99
N ASN A 445 -21.46 -23.22 -12.24
CA ASN A 445 -20.94 -23.44 -13.60
C ASN A 445 -21.56 -24.68 -14.28
N ASN A 446 -21.92 -25.70 -13.51
CA ASN A 446 -22.53 -26.93 -14.05
C ASN A 446 -24.07 -26.94 -13.99
N GLY A 447 -24.68 -25.86 -13.48
CA GLY A 447 -26.12 -25.75 -13.27
C GLY A 447 -26.66 -26.78 -12.25
N TRP A 448 -25.89 -27.11 -11.23
CA TRP A 448 -26.28 -28.01 -10.16
C TRP A 448 -26.80 -27.23 -8.95
N ASP A 449 -28.04 -27.53 -8.57
CA ASP A 449 -28.64 -27.05 -7.33
C ASP A 449 -28.48 -28.06 -6.19
N GLU A 450 -28.72 -27.63 -4.95
CA GLU A 450 -28.83 -28.50 -3.77
C GLU A 450 -29.82 -29.65 -4.02
N GLY A 451 -29.39 -30.90 -3.80
CA GLY A 451 -30.21 -32.08 -4.05
C GLY A 451 -30.20 -32.60 -5.50
N SER A 452 -29.46 -31.96 -6.41
CA SER A 452 -29.31 -32.43 -7.80
C SER A 452 -28.72 -33.83 -7.84
N LYS A 453 -29.19 -34.67 -8.76
CA LYS A 453 -28.65 -36.03 -8.91
C LYS A 453 -27.64 -36.09 -10.04
N VAL A 454 -26.43 -36.54 -9.72
CA VAL A 454 -25.31 -36.60 -10.65
C VAL A 454 -24.77 -38.01 -10.72
N ARG A 455 -24.45 -38.46 -11.94
CA ARG A 455 -23.85 -39.79 -12.17
C ARG A 455 -22.33 -39.67 -12.16
N VAL A 456 -21.72 -40.29 -11.16
CA VAL A 456 -20.27 -40.39 -11.01
C VAL A 456 -19.80 -41.70 -11.65
N THR A 457 -18.83 -41.62 -12.57
CA THR A 457 -18.33 -42.75 -13.37
C THR A 457 -16.85 -42.98 -13.15
N GLY A 458 -16.41 -44.24 -13.16
CA GLY A 458 -15.02 -44.62 -12.87
C GLY A 458 -14.30 -45.31 -14.01
N THR A 459 -13.08 -45.74 -13.72
CA THR A 459 -12.18 -46.43 -14.67
C THR A 459 -12.73 -47.79 -15.14
N GLN A 460 -13.64 -48.40 -14.38
CA GLN A 460 -14.23 -49.71 -14.71
C GLN A 460 -15.59 -49.62 -15.42
N GLN A 461 -16.01 -48.45 -15.90
CA GLN A 461 -17.39 -48.19 -16.40
C GLN A 461 -18.50 -48.42 -15.36
N ASN A 462 -18.14 -48.69 -14.10
CA ASN A 462 -19.07 -48.62 -12.99
C ASN A 462 -19.48 -47.17 -12.79
N SER A 463 -20.76 -46.96 -12.51
CA SER A 463 -21.28 -45.64 -12.18
C SER A 463 -22.25 -45.72 -11.01
N GLN A 464 -22.26 -44.66 -10.21
CA GLN A 464 -23.16 -44.51 -9.08
C GLN A 464 -23.82 -43.13 -9.14
N GLU A 465 -25.10 -43.07 -8.81
CA GLU A 465 -25.85 -41.83 -8.74
C GLU A 465 -25.74 -41.27 -7.32
N LEU A 466 -25.23 -40.04 -7.20
CA LEU A 466 -25.07 -39.33 -5.93
C LEU A 466 -25.90 -38.05 -5.93
N THR A 467 -26.25 -37.61 -4.72
CA THR A 467 -26.94 -36.34 -4.51
C THR A 467 -25.92 -35.23 -4.26
N VAL A 468 -26.00 -34.13 -4.99
CA VAL A 468 -25.13 -32.96 -4.84
C VAL A 468 -25.53 -32.20 -3.58
N HIS A 469 -24.55 -31.96 -2.73
CA HIS A 469 -24.64 -31.04 -1.61
C HIS A 469 -23.68 -29.87 -1.86
N VAL A 470 -24.23 -28.68 -2.02
CA VAL A 470 -23.48 -27.47 -2.35
C VAL A 470 -23.02 -26.80 -1.07
N VAL A 471 -21.71 -26.68 -0.90
CA VAL A 471 -21.13 -25.92 0.21
C VAL A 471 -20.94 -24.45 -0.19
N PRO A 472 -21.14 -23.50 0.75
CA PRO A 472 -21.07 -22.07 0.42
C PRO A 472 -19.66 -21.57 0.10
N GLN A 473 -18.63 -22.30 0.55
CA GLN A 473 -17.22 -22.04 0.25
C GLN A 473 -16.82 -22.55 -1.14
N ASP A 474 -15.71 -22.01 -1.66
CA ASP A 474 -15.14 -22.42 -2.94
C ASP A 474 -14.30 -23.68 -2.73
N LEU A 475 -14.98 -24.82 -2.65
CA LEU A 475 -14.35 -26.13 -2.71
C LEU A 475 -13.98 -26.43 -4.18
N TYR A 476 -12.70 -26.30 -4.51
CA TYR A 476 -12.18 -26.46 -5.88
C TYR A 476 -12.13 -27.90 -6.39
N VAL A 477 -12.34 -28.89 -5.52
CA VAL A 477 -12.37 -30.30 -5.88
C VAL A 477 -13.68 -30.93 -5.40
N PRO A 478 -14.54 -31.47 -6.28
CA PRO A 478 -15.76 -32.16 -5.84
C PRO A 478 -15.37 -33.44 -5.08
N LEU A 479 -15.94 -33.64 -3.90
CA LEU A 479 -15.59 -34.72 -2.97
C LEU A 479 -16.72 -35.74 -2.86
N VAL A 480 -16.37 -37.02 -2.93
CA VAL A 480 -17.28 -38.16 -2.69
C VAL A 480 -16.73 -39.07 -1.58
N PRO A 481 -17.58 -39.87 -0.94
CA PRO A 481 -17.14 -40.86 0.04
C PRO A 481 -16.11 -41.81 -0.57
N ARG A 482 -15.12 -42.16 0.26
CA ARG A 482 -14.05 -43.08 -0.13
C ARG A 482 -14.58 -44.43 -0.61
N GLU A 483 -15.67 -44.90 -0.01
CA GLU A 483 -16.37 -46.14 -0.35
C GLU A 483 -16.92 -46.09 -1.79
N VAL A 484 -17.49 -44.95 -2.18
CA VAL A 484 -18.01 -44.73 -3.54
C VAL A 484 -16.87 -44.74 -4.55
N GLY A 485 -15.80 -43.98 -4.28
CA GLY A 485 -14.60 -43.98 -5.13
C GLY A 485 -14.01 -45.38 -5.34
N ARG A 486 -13.92 -46.18 -4.26
CA ARG A 486 -13.46 -47.57 -4.33
C ARG A 486 -14.41 -48.49 -5.11
N SER A 487 -15.72 -48.31 -4.99
CA SER A 487 -16.69 -49.14 -5.72
C SER A 487 -16.66 -48.90 -7.24
N VAL A 488 -16.31 -47.68 -7.64
CA VAL A 488 -16.37 -47.20 -9.02
C VAL A 488 -15.02 -47.36 -9.76
N SER A 489 -13.88 -47.22 -9.06
CA SER A 489 -12.52 -47.30 -9.67
C SER A 489 -11.50 -48.18 -8.91
N GLY A 490 -11.88 -48.83 -7.81
CA GLY A 490 -10.96 -49.67 -7.02
C GLY A 490 -9.92 -48.86 -6.25
N ASN A 491 -8.66 -49.31 -6.27
CA ASN A 491 -7.53 -48.63 -5.59
C ASN A 491 -6.69 -47.75 -6.54
N SER A 492 -7.08 -47.66 -7.82
CA SER A 492 -6.34 -46.92 -8.85
C SER A 492 -6.95 -45.53 -9.04
N PRO A 493 -6.13 -44.54 -9.45
CA PRO A 493 -6.64 -43.23 -9.78
C PRO A 493 -7.32 -43.26 -11.14
N ILE A 494 -8.21 -42.30 -11.39
CA ILE A 494 -8.71 -42.07 -12.75
C ILE A 494 -7.62 -41.37 -13.57
N VAL A 495 -7.27 -41.93 -14.71
CA VAL A 495 -6.38 -41.30 -15.68
C VAL A 495 -7.27 -40.76 -16.78
N SER A 496 -7.52 -39.45 -16.79
CA SER A 496 -8.17 -38.80 -17.93
C SER A 496 -7.31 -39.00 -19.17
N ASP A 497 -7.93 -39.20 -20.34
CA ASP A 497 -7.24 -39.37 -21.64
C ASP A 497 -6.42 -38.13 -22.04
N SER A 498 -6.66 -36.99 -21.37
CA SER A 498 -5.79 -35.81 -21.38
C SER A 498 -4.54 -36.05 -20.53
N SER A 499 -3.37 -35.78 -21.08
CA SER A 499 -2.00 -35.91 -20.54
C SER A 499 -1.69 -35.23 -19.20
N VAL A 500 -2.69 -34.81 -18.42
CA VAL A 500 -2.57 -34.25 -17.08
C VAL A 500 -2.69 -35.39 -16.09
N ARG A 501 -1.58 -35.72 -15.41
CA ARG A 501 -1.64 -36.59 -14.22
C ARG A 501 -2.40 -35.81 -13.15
N THR A 502 -3.62 -36.24 -12.83
CA THR A 502 -4.36 -35.63 -11.73
C THR A 502 -3.67 -36.01 -10.42
N GLU A 503 -3.00 -35.03 -9.80
CA GLU A 503 -2.40 -35.20 -8.48
C GLU A 503 -3.51 -35.25 -7.41
N GLY A 504 -3.30 -36.01 -6.34
CA GLY A 504 -4.22 -35.97 -5.20
C GLY A 504 -3.89 -34.79 -4.30
N ASN A 505 -4.84 -34.34 -3.48
CA ASN A 505 -4.63 -33.18 -2.63
C ASN A 505 -4.72 -33.57 -1.16
N LEU A 506 -3.72 -33.19 -0.37
CA LEU A 506 -3.75 -33.27 1.09
C LEU A 506 -4.37 -31.97 1.63
N LEU A 507 -5.57 -32.09 2.20
CA LEU A 507 -6.36 -31.02 2.80
C LEU A 507 -6.17 -31.03 4.31
N LEU A 508 -5.79 -29.90 4.90
CA LEU A 508 -5.36 -29.80 6.29
C LEU A 508 -6.01 -28.63 7.00
N SER A 509 -6.22 -28.80 8.31
CA SER A 509 -6.60 -27.73 9.21
C SER A 509 -5.69 -27.75 10.44
N PHE A 510 -5.31 -26.57 10.92
CA PHE A 510 -4.54 -26.43 12.15
C PHE A 510 -5.45 -26.28 13.36
N ASN A 511 -4.89 -26.57 14.54
CA ASN A 511 -5.54 -26.23 15.80
C ASN A 511 -5.72 -24.71 15.92
N ARG A 512 -6.87 -24.27 16.47
CA ARG A 512 -7.21 -22.84 16.65
C ARG A 512 -6.15 -22.07 17.47
N ASP A 513 -5.46 -22.76 18.38
CA ASP A 513 -4.45 -22.16 19.26
C ASP A 513 -3.01 -22.27 18.72
N ALA A 514 -2.81 -22.86 17.53
CA ALA A 514 -1.48 -23.00 16.95
C ALA A 514 -0.91 -21.62 16.58
N SER A 515 0.29 -21.30 17.09
CA SER A 515 0.98 -20.06 16.73
C SER A 515 1.47 -20.08 15.27
N GLU A 516 1.84 -18.92 14.73
CA GLU A 516 2.41 -18.86 13.37
C GLU A 516 3.71 -19.71 13.26
N ASP A 517 4.54 -19.74 14.30
CA ASP A 517 5.76 -20.57 14.38
C ASP A 517 5.44 -22.08 14.43
N ASP A 518 4.37 -22.46 15.14
CA ASP A 518 3.91 -23.86 15.22
C ASP A 518 3.42 -24.36 13.86
N GLN A 519 2.66 -23.52 13.16
CA GLN A 519 2.20 -23.80 11.81
C GLN A 519 3.36 -23.89 10.80
N ASP A 520 4.40 -23.06 10.91
CA ASP A 520 5.61 -23.17 10.06
C ASP A 520 6.33 -24.50 10.27
N THR A 521 6.45 -24.94 11.52
CA THR A 521 7.05 -26.23 11.87
C THR A 521 6.27 -27.38 11.23
N ALA A 522 4.94 -27.33 11.30
CA ALA A 522 4.07 -28.33 10.70
C ALA A 522 4.13 -28.31 9.17
N LEU A 523 4.14 -27.13 8.53
CA LEU A 523 4.29 -27.00 7.07
C LEU A 523 5.61 -27.60 6.57
N THR A 524 6.71 -27.40 7.31
CA THR A 524 8.02 -27.99 6.99
C THR A 524 7.98 -29.52 7.06
N GLN A 525 7.29 -30.08 8.07
CA GLN A 525 7.10 -31.53 8.17
C GLN A 525 6.22 -32.08 7.05
N ILE A 526 5.17 -31.34 6.65
CA ILE A 526 4.30 -31.72 5.53
C ILE A 526 5.06 -31.69 4.20
N GLU A 527 5.94 -30.72 3.97
CA GLU A 527 6.83 -30.64 2.82
C GLU A 527 7.74 -31.88 2.73
N GLU A 528 8.34 -32.31 3.84
CA GLU A 528 9.13 -33.55 3.89
C GLU A 528 8.29 -34.80 3.59
N LEU A 529 7.04 -34.85 4.04
CA LEU A 529 6.13 -35.99 3.82
C LEU A 529 5.60 -36.09 2.39
N THR A 530 5.34 -34.96 1.75
CA THR A 530 4.74 -34.87 0.41
C THR A 530 5.77 -34.79 -0.70
N GLY A 531 6.99 -34.34 -0.40
CA GLY A 531 8.03 -34.09 -1.39
C GLY A 531 7.74 -32.91 -2.32
N SER A 532 6.73 -32.09 -1.99
CA SER A 532 6.33 -30.90 -2.74
C SER A 532 6.93 -29.65 -2.10
N ASP A 533 7.54 -28.78 -2.90
CA ASP A 533 8.03 -27.47 -2.45
C ASP A 533 6.89 -26.62 -1.88
N GLN A 534 7.16 -25.81 -0.85
CA GLN A 534 6.17 -24.88 -0.26
C GLN A 534 5.46 -23.94 -1.25
N LEU A 535 6.02 -23.74 -2.45
CA LEU A 535 5.43 -22.94 -3.53
C LEU A 535 4.13 -23.56 -4.08
N GLY A 536 3.91 -24.87 -3.89
CA GLY A 536 2.68 -25.55 -4.30
C GLY A 536 1.55 -25.51 -3.27
N PHE A 537 1.78 -24.97 -2.06
CA PHE A 537 0.78 -25.02 -0.99
C PHE A 537 -0.29 -23.93 -1.20
N SER A 538 -1.55 -24.34 -1.31
CA SER A 538 -2.72 -23.46 -1.34
C SER A 538 -3.46 -23.50 0.00
N GLY A 539 -4.55 -22.75 0.16
CA GLY A 539 -5.37 -22.69 1.39
C GLY A 539 -5.26 -21.37 2.16
N HIS A 540 -6.18 -21.14 3.10
CA HIS A 540 -6.30 -19.82 3.74
C HIS A 540 -5.09 -19.43 4.58
N VAL A 541 -4.39 -20.38 5.20
CA VAL A 541 -3.21 -20.08 6.03
C VAL A 541 -2.04 -19.63 5.17
N THR A 542 -1.72 -20.35 4.10
CA THR A 542 -0.61 -20.00 3.21
C THR A 542 -0.90 -18.72 2.43
N GLN A 543 -2.12 -18.55 1.92
CA GLN A 543 -2.53 -17.35 1.20
C GLN A 543 -2.54 -16.11 2.10
N THR A 544 -3.09 -16.22 3.32
CA THR A 544 -3.09 -15.12 4.30
C THR A 544 -1.67 -14.76 4.71
N ARG A 545 -0.74 -15.72 4.84
CA ARG A 545 0.66 -15.46 5.17
C ARG A 545 1.40 -14.72 4.06
N THR A 546 1.29 -15.20 2.83
CA THR A 546 1.93 -14.56 1.67
C THR A 546 1.42 -13.13 1.53
N LEU A 547 0.11 -12.93 1.64
CA LEU A 547 -0.50 -11.60 1.61
C LEU A 547 -0.11 -10.74 2.80
N LYS A 548 -0.06 -11.26 4.03
CA LYS A 548 0.43 -10.55 5.22
C LYS A 548 1.87 -10.09 5.01
N ARG A 549 2.75 -10.92 4.44
CA ARG A 549 4.15 -10.60 4.17
C ARG A 549 4.30 -9.52 3.09
N ASP A 550 3.54 -9.64 2.01
CA ASP A 550 3.53 -8.65 0.93
C ASP A 550 2.97 -7.32 1.41
N MET A 551 1.85 -7.34 2.14
CA MET A 551 1.26 -6.18 2.79
C MET A 551 2.21 -5.56 3.82
N ALA A 552 2.89 -6.36 4.65
CA ALA A 552 3.87 -5.85 5.60
C ALA A 552 5.00 -5.12 4.89
N THR A 553 5.43 -5.63 3.72
CA THR A 553 6.42 -4.95 2.89
C THR A 553 5.90 -3.62 2.38
N VAL A 554 4.68 -3.57 1.83
CA VAL A 554 4.00 -2.32 1.40
C VAL A 554 3.89 -1.33 2.57
N ILE A 555 3.34 -1.76 3.70
CA ILE A 555 3.11 -0.94 4.89
C ILE A 555 4.42 -0.41 5.43
N ASN A 556 5.46 -1.25 5.56
CA ASN A 556 6.77 -0.82 6.05
C ASN A 556 7.45 0.16 5.09
N THR A 557 7.32 -0.04 3.77
CA THR A 557 7.80 0.95 2.79
C THR A 557 7.07 2.29 2.95
N VAL A 558 5.74 2.28 3.08
CA VAL A 558 4.97 3.52 3.27
C VAL A 558 5.29 4.18 4.61
N LEU A 559 5.39 3.43 5.70
CA LEU A 559 5.80 3.95 7.01
C LEU A 559 7.22 4.52 6.96
N GLY A 560 8.13 3.89 6.21
CA GLY A 560 9.47 4.41 5.94
C GLY A 560 9.44 5.75 5.21
N LEU A 561 8.61 5.87 4.17
CA LEU A 561 8.41 7.13 3.45
C LEU A 561 7.78 8.20 4.36
N LEU A 562 6.73 7.86 5.11
CA LEU A 562 6.10 8.78 6.08
C LEU A 562 7.08 9.22 7.18
N SER A 563 8.03 8.37 7.55
CA SER A 563 9.13 8.74 8.46
C SER A 563 10.04 9.81 7.85
N ALA A 564 10.31 9.77 6.54
CA ALA A 564 11.02 10.84 5.85
C ALA A 564 10.22 12.15 5.85
N ALA A 565 8.90 12.11 5.66
CA ALA A 565 8.04 13.29 5.77
C ALA A 565 8.05 13.87 7.20
N LEU A 566 8.07 13.01 8.23
CA LEU A 566 8.26 13.44 9.63
C LEU A 566 9.60 14.16 9.84
N LEU A 567 10.69 13.67 9.26
CA LEU A 567 12.00 14.33 9.34
C LEU A 567 11.98 15.71 8.68
N ILE A 568 11.33 15.86 7.53
CA ILE A 568 11.17 17.16 6.86
C ILE A 568 10.33 18.11 7.73
N SER A 569 9.25 17.60 8.34
CA SER A 569 8.41 18.31 9.30
C SER A 569 9.19 18.81 10.51
N LEU A 570 10.11 18.00 11.06
CA LEU A 570 10.99 18.37 12.18
C LEU A 570 11.75 19.67 11.89
N ILE A 571 12.32 19.79 10.69
CA ILE A 571 13.07 20.98 10.24
C ILE A 571 12.13 22.18 10.14
N GLY A 572 10.94 22.00 9.57
CA GLY A 572 9.91 23.05 9.48
C GLY A 572 9.48 23.58 10.85
N ILE A 573 9.26 22.68 11.82
CA ILE A 573 8.92 23.01 13.20
C ILE A 573 10.09 23.74 13.88
N ALA A 574 11.32 23.22 13.75
CA ALA A 574 12.51 23.83 14.33
C ALA A 574 12.74 25.25 13.81
N ASN A 575 12.62 25.48 12.50
CA ASN A 575 12.75 26.81 11.89
C ASN A 575 11.71 27.79 12.46
N THR A 576 10.48 27.32 12.62
CA THR A 576 9.40 28.12 13.18
C THR A 576 9.67 28.45 14.65
N GLN A 577 10.11 27.49 15.44
CA GLN A 577 10.41 27.70 16.87
C GLN A 577 11.62 28.59 17.11
N VAL A 578 12.64 28.52 16.25
CA VAL A 578 13.76 29.47 16.30
C VAL A 578 13.21 30.88 16.10
N LEU A 579 12.37 31.10 15.08
CA LEU A 579 11.77 32.42 14.85
C LEU A 579 10.95 32.92 16.05
N THR A 580 10.08 32.08 16.63
CA THR A 580 9.27 32.47 17.80
C THR A 580 10.14 32.77 19.02
N ALA A 581 11.21 31.99 19.24
CA ALA A 581 12.18 32.23 20.30
C ALA A 581 12.91 33.57 20.13
N TYR A 582 13.22 33.98 18.90
CA TYR A 582 13.78 35.30 18.60
C TYR A 582 12.79 36.43 18.88
N GLN A 583 11.54 36.27 18.46
CA GLN A 583 10.49 37.27 18.67
C GLN A 583 10.12 37.45 20.16
N ARG A 584 10.32 36.41 20.98
CA ARG A 584 10.00 36.40 22.42
C ARG A 584 11.21 36.62 23.34
N ARG A 585 12.32 37.13 22.83
CA ARG A 585 13.53 37.40 23.63
C ARG A 585 13.28 38.35 24.79
N ARG A 586 12.52 39.43 24.58
CA ARG A 586 12.25 40.43 25.61
C ARG A 586 11.41 39.88 26.78
N PRO A 587 10.23 39.25 26.56
CA PRO A 587 9.49 38.59 27.62
C PRO A 587 10.32 37.58 28.43
N TYR A 588 11.11 36.73 27.75
CA TYR A 588 11.96 35.75 28.42
C TYR A 588 13.12 36.37 29.20
N ALA A 589 13.69 37.47 28.69
CA ALA A 589 14.72 38.23 29.40
C ALA A 589 14.16 38.91 30.65
N LEU A 590 12.93 39.43 30.62
CA LEU A 590 12.26 40.02 31.80
C LEU A 590 12.01 38.98 32.89
N LEU A 591 11.51 37.79 32.53
CA LEU A 591 11.32 36.70 33.48
C LEU A 591 12.65 36.25 34.10
N ARG A 592 13.73 36.23 33.31
CA ARG A 592 15.08 35.94 33.82
C ARG A 592 15.63 37.04 34.72
N ALA A 593 15.36 38.31 34.40
CA ALA A 593 15.73 39.44 35.26
C ALA A 593 14.97 39.41 36.59
N ALA A 594 13.73 38.90 36.58
CA ALA A 594 12.93 38.66 37.78
C ALA A 594 13.32 37.39 38.57
N GLY A 595 14.40 36.69 38.17
CA GLY A 595 14.96 35.55 38.92
C GLY A 595 14.63 34.16 38.35
N MET A 596 13.95 34.04 37.20
CA MET A 596 13.65 32.73 36.62
C MET A 596 14.93 32.03 36.14
N SER A 597 15.14 30.78 36.60
CA SER A 597 16.30 30.00 36.22
C SER A 597 16.29 29.65 34.71
N THR A 598 17.48 29.41 34.14
CA THR A 598 17.61 28.98 32.74
C THR A 598 17.00 27.60 32.50
N VAL A 599 17.01 26.72 33.51
CA VAL A 599 16.39 25.39 33.45
C VAL A 599 14.86 25.51 33.44
N THR A 600 14.30 26.37 34.29
CA THR A 600 12.85 26.63 34.32
C THR A 600 12.39 27.25 33.00
N LEU A 601 13.15 28.20 32.43
CA LEU A 601 12.85 28.76 31.12
C LEU A 601 12.86 27.70 30.01
N ARG A 602 13.85 26.79 30.00
CA ARG A 602 13.89 25.69 29.04
C ARG A 602 12.66 24.77 29.18
N LYS A 603 12.28 24.43 30.41
CA LYS A 603 11.10 23.61 30.71
C LYS A 603 9.82 24.27 30.20
N VAL A 604 9.63 25.57 30.46
CA VAL A 604 8.45 26.32 29.98
C VAL A 604 8.38 26.31 28.45
N ILE A 605 9.50 26.57 27.75
CA ILE A 605 9.54 26.54 26.29
C ILE A 605 9.25 25.13 25.74
N SER A 606 9.82 24.08 26.35
CA SER A 606 9.54 22.70 25.90
C SER A 606 8.09 22.29 26.14
N LEU A 607 7.51 22.68 27.28
CA LEU A 607 6.12 22.38 27.60
C LEU A 607 5.16 23.13 26.68
N GLU A 608 5.48 24.35 26.28
CA GLU A 608 4.69 25.11 25.30
C GLU A 608 4.56 24.32 23.98
N THR A 609 5.69 23.81 23.46
CA THR A 609 5.68 22.98 22.25
C THR A 609 4.90 21.67 22.45
N VAL A 610 5.11 20.97 23.57
CA VAL A 610 4.45 19.68 23.85
C VAL A 610 2.93 19.85 23.99
N LEU A 611 2.44 20.94 24.58
CA LEU A 611 1.01 21.23 24.69
C LEU A 611 0.37 21.53 23.32
N ILE A 612 1.08 22.23 22.44
CA ILE A 612 0.63 22.43 21.06
C ILE A 612 0.57 21.07 20.34
N ALA A 613 1.64 20.28 20.48
CA ALA A 613 1.75 18.97 19.86
C ALA A 613 0.69 18.00 20.34
N SER A 614 0.32 17.98 21.62
CA SER A 614 -0.71 17.08 22.14
C SER A 614 -2.07 17.34 21.51
N THR A 615 -2.47 18.61 21.37
CA THR A 615 -3.71 18.96 20.67
C THR A 615 -3.65 18.62 19.18
N ALA A 616 -2.49 18.83 18.55
CA ALA A 616 -2.28 18.53 17.14
C ALA A 616 -2.34 17.03 16.85
N VAL A 617 -1.66 16.22 17.65
CA VAL A 617 -1.61 14.76 17.56
C VAL A 617 -2.97 14.15 17.81
N LEU A 618 -3.68 14.59 18.86
CA LEU A 618 -5.00 14.04 19.19
C LEU A 618 -6.00 14.31 18.06
N LEU A 619 -6.07 15.56 17.59
CA LEU A 619 -6.97 15.91 16.50
C LEU A 619 -6.52 15.30 15.17
N GLY A 620 -5.21 15.17 14.97
CA GLY A 620 -4.65 14.51 13.79
C GLY A 620 -5.04 13.05 13.74
N ILE A 621 -4.89 12.30 14.84
CA ILE A 621 -5.33 10.90 14.92
C ILE A 621 -6.83 10.77 14.65
N LEU A 622 -7.67 11.59 15.28
CA LEU A 622 -9.12 11.57 15.05
C LEU A 622 -9.48 11.89 13.59
N ALA A 623 -8.86 12.93 13.03
CA ALA A 623 -9.03 13.28 11.62
C ALA A 623 -8.56 12.15 10.70
N GLY A 624 -7.41 11.55 11.00
CA GLY A 624 -6.82 10.47 10.23
C GLY A 624 -7.69 9.23 10.21
N ILE A 625 -8.19 8.79 11.37
CA ILE A 625 -9.17 7.68 11.44
C ILE A 625 -10.39 8.02 10.58
N ALA A 626 -10.99 9.21 10.75
CA ALA A 626 -12.18 9.60 10.00
C ALA A 626 -11.94 9.65 8.47
N THR A 627 -10.84 10.28 8.02
CA THR A 627 -10.50 10.33 6.59
C THR A 627 -10.06 8.99 6.03
N GLY A 628 -9.42 8.14 6.85
CA GLY A 628 -9.01 6.79 6.46
C GLY A 628 -10.21 5.88 6.24
N LEU A 629 -11.16 5.88 7.18
CA LEU A 629 -12.43 5.17 7.06
C LEU A 629 -13.25 5.65 5.86
N LEU A 630 -13.28 6.96 5.62
CA LEU A 630 -13.98 7.52 4.46
C LEU A 630 -13.29 7.16 3.14
N LEU A 631 -11.95 7.10 3.11
CA LEU A 631 -11.21 6.67 1.92
C LEU A 631 -11.47 5.19 1.60
N LEU A 632 -11.62 4.35 2.62
CA LEU A 632 -11.92 2.92 2.42
C LEU A 632 -13.25 2.68 1.69
N GLN A 633 -14.20 3.61 1.77
CA GLN A 633 -15.46 3.53 1.01
C GLN A 633 -15.26 3.65 -0.51
N SER A 634 -14.05 4.01 -0.99
CA SER A 634 -13.73 3.99 -2.42
C SER A 634 -13.43 2.58 -2.95
N ILE A 635 -13.43 1.57 -2.09
CA ILE A 635 -13.18 0.16 -2.45
C ILE A 635 -14.56 -0.52 -2.51
N GLU A 636 -15.05 -0.78 -3.72
CA GLU A 636 -16.41 -1.32 -3.93
C GLU A 636 -16.50 -2.85 -3.77
N ASP A 637 -15.41 -3.57 -4.06
CA ASP A 637 -15.42 -5.03 -4.21
C ASP A 637 -14.99 -5.81 -2.95
N LEU A 638 -14.94 -5.16 -1.77
CA LEU A 638 -14.50 -5.81 -0.53
C LEU A 638 -15.47 -5.54 0.61
N ASP A 639 -15.88 -6.62 1.30
CA ASP A 639 -16.60 -6.50 2.57
C ASP A 639 -15.62 -6.04 3.66
N LEU A 640 -15.71 -4.75 3.99
CA LEU A 640 -14.76 -4.09 4.88
C LEU A 640 -15.04 -4.44 6.35
N THR A 641 -14.09 -5.15 6.97
CA THR A 641 -14.05 -5.35 8.42
C THR A 641 -13.27 -4.20 9.07
N TYR A 642 -13.98 -3.13 9.44
CA TYR A 642 -13.38 -1.92 10.00
C TYR A 642 -12.65 -2.18 11.32
N THR A 643 -11.32 -2.02 11.31
CA THR A 643 -10.52 -2.10 12.52
C THR A 643 -9.47 -1.02 12.63
N VAL A 644 -9.14 -0.70 13.89
CA VAL A 644 -8.24 0.39 14.23
C VAL A 644 -7.06 -0.17 15.01
N ASN A 645 -5.85 0.02 14.48
CA ASN A 645 -4.62 -0.37 15.16
C ASN A 645 -4.29 0.59 16.32
N ILE A 646 -4.82 0.29 17.51
CA ILE A 646 -4.65 1.11 18.72
C ILE A 646 -3.17 1.26 19.10
N LEU A 647 -2.38 0.19 18.98
CA LEU A 647 -0.96 0.21 19.32
C LEU A 647 -0.18 1.12 18.36
N GLY A 648 -0.44 1.02 17.05
CA GLY A 648 0.12 1.91 16.04
C GLY A 648 -0.24 3.37 16.29
N LEU A 649 -1.50 3.66 16.62
CA LEU A 649 -1.93 5.03 16.95
C LEU A 649 -1.30 5.56 18.24
N LEU A 650 -1.09 4.71 19.25
CA LEU A 650 -0.36 5.08 20.46
C LEU A 650 1.09 5.41 20.13
N LEU A 651 1.75 4.61 19.27
CA LEU A 651 3.10 4.89 18.79
C LEU A 651 3.17 6.20 18.01
N VAL A 652 2.18 6.51 17.16
CA VAL A 652 2.07 7.82 16.49
C VAL A 652 1.93 8.94 17.52
N ALA A 653 1.14 8.73 18.58
CA ALA A 653 0.94 9.73 19.61
C ALA A 653 2.22 10.01 20.41
N VAL A 654 2.85 8.95 20.91
CA VAL A 654 4.10 9.04 21.69
C VAL A 654 5.23 9.57 20.82
N GLY A 655 5.38 9.05 19.60
CA GLY A 655 6.39 9.49 18.63
C GLY A 655 6.22 10.96 18.24
N GLY A 656 4.99 11.42 17.96
CA GLY A 656 4.71 12.82 17.64
C GLY A 656 5.03 13.77 18.79
N LEU A 657 4.71 13.39 20.04
CA LEU A 657 5.05 14.17 21.23
C LEU A 657 6.55 14.18 21.50
N ALA A 658 7.23 13.04 21.36
CA ALA A 658 8.68 12.93 21.50
C ALA A 658 9.40 13.79 20.46
N LEU A 659 8.96 13.75 19.20
CA LEU A 659 9.51 14.57 18.12
C LEU A 659 9.32 16.06 18.40
N ALA A 660 8.13 16.46 18.83
CA ALA A 660 7.86 17.84 19.21
C ALA A 660 8.75 18.30 20.38
N TRP A 661 8.93 17.47 21.39
CA TRP A 661 9.83 17.76 22.50
C TRP A 661 11.29 17.91 22.04
N LEU A 662 11.78 16.98 21.19
CA LEU A 662 13.12 17.02 20.62
C LEU A 662 13.37 18.30 19.79
N THR A 663 12.41 18.73 18.96
CA THR A 663 12.54 20.01 18.22
C THR A 663 12.74 21.21 19.14
N ALA A 664 12.09 21.20 20.31
CA ALA A 664 12.08 22.32 21.24
C ALA A 664 13.41 22.50 21.99
N LEU A 665 14.23 21.46 22.07
CA LEU A 665 15.46 21.49 22.87
C LEU A 665 16.46 22.54 22.36
N ILE A 666 16.71 22.57 21.05
CA ILE A 666 17.67 23.50 20.42
C ILE A 666 17.26 24.97 20.63
N PRO A 667 16.04 25.41 20.24
CA PRO A 667 15.60 26.78 20.46
C PRO A 667 15.47 27.12 21.96
N ALA A 668 15.04 26.19 22.81
CA ALA A 668 14.96 26.43 24.26
C ALA A 668 16.34 26.71 24.87
N VAL A 669 17.36 25.94 24.49
CA VAL A 669 18.74 26.17 24.95
C VAL A 669 19.25 27.51 24.44
N ARG A 670 19.09 27.81 23.14
CA ARG A 670 19.54 29.08 22.54
C ARG A 670 18.86 30.29 23.18
N ALA A 671 17.53 30.25 23.37
CA ALA A 671 16.77 31.31 24.03
C ALA A 671 17.22 31.51 25.48
N SER A 672 17.45 30.42 26.22
CA SER A 672 17.86 30.48 27.63
C SER A 672 19.25 31.05 27.86
N ARG A 673 20.11 31.07 26.83
CA ARG A 673 21.49 31.60 26.93
C ARG A 673 21.56 33.10 26.60
N TYR A 674 20.51 33.69 26.05
CA TYR A 674 20.54 35.10 25.63
C TYR A 674 20.63 36.04 26.86
N PRO A 675 21.65 36.90 27.00
CA PRO A 675 21.86 37.69 28.22
C PRO A 675 20.73 38.69 28.47
N PRO A 676 20.15 38.75 29.68
CA PRO A 676 19.07 39.70 30.00
C PRO A 676 19.46 41.16 29.78
N VAL A 677 20.70 41.51 30.14
CA VAL A 677 21.23 42.89 29.98
C VAL A 677 21.29 43.31 28.51
N LYS A 678 21.69 42.41 27.60
CA LYS A 678 21.72 42.71 26.16
C LYS A 678 20.31 42.90 25.59
N ALA A 679 19.36 42.05 26.01
CA ALA A 679 17.97 42.14 25.60
C ALA A 679 17.31 43.47 26.00
N LEU A 680 17.69 44.02 27.14
CA LEU A 680 17.19 45.30 27.64
C LEU A 680 17.94 46.48 27.01
N ALA A 681 19.24 46.36 26.75
CA ALA A 681 20.07 47.40 26.15
C ALA A 681 19.73 47.70 24.67
N GLU A 682 19.33 46.68 23.88
CA GLU A 682 18.87 46.85 22.48
C GLU A 682 17.64 47.77 22.33
N THR A 683 17.03 48.22 23.43
CA THR A 683 15.88 49.15 23.44
C THR A 683 16.21 50.55 23.94
N ALA A 684 17.41 50.76 24.47
CA ALA A 684 17.88 52.08 24.93
C ALA A 684 18.59 52.89 23.82
N SER A 685 18.84 52.27 22.67
CA SER A 685 19.39 52.85 21.43
C SER A 685 18.36 52.81 20.32
#